data_AF-A0AA38W711-F1
#
_entry.id   AF-A0AA38W711-F1
#
_cell.length_a   1.000
_cell.length_b   1.000
_cell.length_c   1.000
_cell.angle_alpha   90.00
_cell.angle_beta   90.00
_cell.angle_gamma   90.00
#
_symmetry.space_group_name_H-M   'P 1'
#
loop_
_entity.id
_entity.type
_entity.pdbx_description
1 polymer ?
#
loop_
_entity_poly.entity_id
_entity_poly.type
_entity_poly.pdbx_seq_one_letter_code
_entity_poly.pdbx_strand_id
1 'polypeptide(L)'
;MAFFEEFQHLKIQLEEIKSATDNFADNKAIGVGGFGKVYKGEICHSKGKSMAAFKRLDSRLGQGNSEFWKEIVMLSRYSHENLVSLLGYCDEGGEKILVYEYASRGSLDRHLSTTTLTWIQRLNICLGVARALRYLHDPDGTQQRVIHRDIKSANILLDENWNAKVSDLGLSKIGHANQQHTAFISNVVGTLPYLDPMYLKMGLLTKESDVYSLGVVLFEALCGRLCFEYNNVQYQILVHTWKQCYEQKKLEEIIFRDLIQKMSPGSLETFSDVAYLCLQESREERPLISQVVEKLDIALRFQEMYEHLVVPKEDEAIFYAAVTHLVFKSEEELKGLLSKGILVNRGKTWFSLNKDGKHCELISATECTKESPDEYISEKYSRFAEVYCLGKENTTFRAHFRARFLSPGITYTVNLVFKFLKPGIHESKHALLEFSHQLEGERESSTPCLSYWGENGWMMSELYQFTSDGTSFDLDIRFDFREHIFEYRNRTVVIEGIEFRPLSHVEYEVLEDEEVDTHPTLSIEWEQKLPDDYKQIIKHSKRSLEWTTKKELYHLFCQGFLINIRKGFLFNKGEEWFFLAKNGKKCLMLPAREILVKSKWSWKPLSTSRFKEVAFDCHGRDFVINIKIKSGILSPHTTYACYLVYEITENHSHFMFPVSVYEFKLFSNQIRYYFYLLGPHTRVICPKDDGNTHNPSDIANFKVLPQLRKDGWMEVQVSTLQSSTIYESEMILLKLVVGNHFHMLNGLIVQGIEFKPTTRNTVYSDRLY
;
A
#
# COMPACT_ATOMS: atom_id res chain seq x y z
N MET A 1 39.31 23.27 -56.99
CA MET A 1 39.98 24.33 -56.21
C MET A 1 39.10 24.83 -55.06
N ALA A 2 37.82 25.17 -55.27
CA ALA A 2 36.91 25.63 -54.19
C ALA A 2 36.78 24.71 -52.94
N PHE A 3 36.83 23.39 -53.10
CA PHE A 3 36.72 22.43 -51.96
C PHE A 3 37.88 22.54 -50.96
N PHE A 4 39.08 22.88 -51.43
CA PHE A 4 40.26 23.01 -50.56
C PHE A 4 40.27 24.34 -49.79
N GLU A 5 39.58 25.37 -50.29
CA GLU A 5 39.51 26.70 -49.65
C GLU A 5 38.58 26.70 -48.43
N GLU A 6 37.49 25.92 -48.46
CA GLU A 6 36.46 25.84 -47.38
C GLU A 6 37.08 25.54 -46.01
N PHE A 7 38.09 24.66 -45.94
CA PHE A 7 38.67 24.18 -44.68
C PHE A 7 40.11 24.67 -44.43
N GLN A 8 40.64 25.66 -45.18
CA GLN A 8 42.00 26.15 -44.96
C GLN A 8 42.23 26.68 -43.54
N HIS A 9 41.19 27.28 -42.95
CA HIS A 9 41.22 27.82 -41.59
C HIS A 9 41.44 26.74 -40.49
N LEU A 10 41.30 25.45 -40.82
CA LEU A 10 41.55 24.32 -39.93
C LEU A 10 42.93 23.68 -40.15
N LYS A 11 43.70 24.17 -41.13
CA LYS A 11 45.01 23.59 -41.45
C LYS A 11 46.04 23.99 -40.38
N ILE A 12 46.74 23.00 -39.86
CA ILE A 12 47.81 23.13 -38.86
C ILE A 12 49.13 22.70 -39.52
N GLN A 13 50.21 23.46 -39.29
CA GLN A 13 51.51 23.14 -39.86
C GLN A 13 52.11 21.89 -39.22
N LEU A 14 52.80 21.07 -40.01
CA LEU A 14 53.41 19.82 -39.52
C LEU A 14 54.42 20.07 -38.39
N GLU A 15 55.17 21.18 -38.45
CA GLU A 15 56.16 21.52 -37.41
C GLU A 15 55.52 21.83 -36.06
N GLU A 16 54.32 22.42 -36.03
CA GLU A 16 53.57 22.64 -34.80
C GLU A 16 53.11 21.32 -34.18
N ILE A 17 52.65 20.38 -35.02
CA ILE A 17 52.25 19.03 -34.57
C ILE A 17 53.46 18.25 -34.03
N LYS A 18 54.61 18.32 -34.72
CA LYS A 18 55.85 17.70 -34.22
C LYS A 18 56.26 18.30 -32.88
N SER A 19 56.20 19.62 -32.72
CA SER A 19 56.49 20.26 -31.43
C SER A 19 55.52 19.82 -30.34
N ALA A 20 54.22 19.71 -30.63
CA ALA A 20 53.20 19.30 -29.66
C ALA A 20 53.34 17.84 -29.21
N THR A 21 53.77 16.96 -30.13
CA THR A 21 53.87 15.51 -29.93
C THR A 21 55.27 15.01 -29.58
N ASP A 22 56.24 15.92 -29.39
CA ASP A 22 57.66 15.59 -29.21
C ASP A 22 58.19 14.69 -30.34
N ASN A 23 57.96 15.13 -31.58
CA ASN A 23 58.25 14.41 -32.82
C ASN A 23 57.65 12.99 -32.84
N PHE A 24 56.39 12.87 -32.43
CA PHE A 24 55.66 11.60 -32.34
C PHE A 24 56.35 10.57 -31.42
N ALA A 25 56.90 11.02 -30.28
CA ALA A 25 57.52 10.15 -29.30
C ALA A 25 56.57 9.05 -28.82
N ASP A 26 57.07 7.82 -28.65
CA ASP A 26 56.24 6.67 -28.26
C ASP A 26 55.58 6.85 -26.88
N ASN A 27 56.17 7.64 -25.97
CA ASN A 27 55.56 7.99 -24.67
C ASN A 27 54.33 8.91 -24.78
N LYS A 28 54.10 9.52 -25.96
CA LYS A 28 52.91 10.31 -26.28
C LYS A 28 51.86 9.50 -27.02
N ALA A 29 52.15 8.26 -27.45
CA ALA A 29 51.19 7.39 -28.11
C ALA A 29 50.10 6.94 -27.13
N ILE A 30 48.83 7.15 -27.50
CA ILE A 30 47.64 6.83 -26.70
C ILE A 30 46.75 5.75 -27.33
N GLY A 31 46.99 5.42 -28.59
CA GLY A 31 46.28 4.38 -29.31
C GLY A 31 46.99 3.98 -30.60
N VAL A 32 46.76 2.73 -31.00
CA VAL A 32 47.18 2.18 -32.29
C VAL A 32 45.97 1.47 -32.86
N GLY A 33 45.54 1.85 -34.06
CA GLY A 33 44.41 1.24 -34.76
C GLY A 33 44.75 0.91 -36.21
N GLY A 34 43.79 0.33 -36.93
CA GLY A 34 43.95 -0.06 -38.35
C GLY A 34 44.26 1.11 -39.28
N PHE A 35 44.01 2.34 -38.84
CA PHE A 35 44.23 3.57 -39.61
C PHE A 35 45.49 4.34 -39.19
N GLY A 36 46.26 3.87 -38.20
CA GLY A 36 47.50 4.51 -37.75
C GLY A 36 47.62 4.67 -36.24
N LYS A 37 48.58 5.51 -35.82
CA LYS A 37 48.88 5.79 -34.40
C LYS A 37 48.23 7.11 -33.97
N VAL A 38 47.75 7.17 -32.74
CA VAL A 38 47.20 8.38 -32.11
C VAL A 38 48.13 8.86 -31.02
N TYR A 39 48.48 10.13 -31.03
CA TYR A 39 49.35 10.77 -30.03
C TYR A 39 48.58 11.84 -29.25
N LYS A 40 49.00 12.15 -28.02
CA LYS A 40 48.52 13.33 -27.28
C LYS A 40 49.56 14.45 -27.29
N GLY A 41 49.10 15.69 -27.27
CA GLY A 41 49.97 16.86 -27.23
C GLY A 41 49.18 18.15 -27.02
N GLU A 42 49.84 19.18 -26.53
CA GLU A 42 49.20 20.49 -26.35
C GLU A 42 49.46 21.34 -27.59
N ILE A 43 48.42 21.94 -28.16
CA ILE A 43 48.52 22.72 -29.40
C ILE A 43 47.66 23.98 -29.36
N CYS A 44 48.13 25.03 -30.01
CA CYS A 44 47.36 26.23 -30.27
C CYS A 44 46.54 26.03 -31.54
N HIS A 45 45.23 26.24 -31.46
CA HIS A 45 44.31 26.17 -32.60
C HIS A 45 43.32 27.33 -32.54
N SER A 46 42.40 27.39 -33.51
CA SER A 46 41.42 28.48 -33.65
C SER A 46 40.52 28.73 -32.43
N LYS A 47 40.41 27.76 -31.51
CA LYS A 47 39.62 27.88 -30.26
C LYS A 47 40.47 28.08 -29.00
N GLY A 48 41.78 28.29 -29.13
CA GLY A 48 42.71 28.48 -28.02
C GLY A 48 43.78 27.39 -27.93
N LYS A 49 44.49 27.34 -26.80
CA LYS A 49 45.50 26.31 -26.50
C LYS A 49 44.86 25.20 -25.69
N SER A 50 44.91 23.96 -26.16
CA SER A 50 44.33 22.81 -25.45
C SER A 50 45.10 21.51 -25.71
N MET A 51 44.84 20.50 -24.87
CA MET A 51 45.30 19.13 -25.12
C MET A 51 44.48 18.53 -26.28
N ALA A 52 45.18 17.97 -27.26
CA ALA A 52 44.58 17.40 -28.46
C ALA A 52 45.06 15.97 -28.72
N ALA A 53 44.27 15.23 -29.49
CA ALA A 53 44.61 13.91 -30.00
C ALA A 53 44.99 14.00 -31.50
N PHE A 54 46.17 13.50 -31.85
CA PHE A 54 46.73 13.55 -33.20
C PHE A 54 46.69 12.15 -33.81
N LYS A 55 45.69 11.86 -34.66
CA LYS A 55 45.57 10.61 -35.41
C LYS A 55 46.41 10.73 -36.67
N ARG A 56 47.62 10.19 -36.63
CA ARG A 56 48.55 10.14 -37.77
C ARG A 56 48.24 8.92 -38.62
N LEU A 57 47.76 9.15 -39.83
CA LEU A 57 47.33 8.09 -40.74
C LEU A 57 48.53 7.40 -41.39
N ASP A 58 48.49 6.07 -41.49
CA ASP A 58 49.51 5.31 -42.22
C ASP A 58 49.12 5.15 -43.70
N SER A 59 49.74 5.96 -44.56
CA SER A 59 49.49 5.97 -46.01
C SER A 59 49.98 4.71 -46.74
N ARG A 60 50.79 3.84 -46.09
CA ARG A 60 51.33 2.62 -46.69
C ARG A 60 50.30 1.50 -46.87
N LEU A 61 49.13 1.63 -46.24
CA LEU A 61 48.06 0.63 -46.29
C LEU A 61 47.02 0.88 -47.40
N GLY A 62 47.20 1.90 -48.26
CA GLY A 62 46.39 2.13 -49.47
C GLY A 62 44.93 2.57 -49.25
N GLN A 63 44.41 2.45 -48.04
CA GLN A 63 43.16 3.05 -47.56
C GLN A 63 43.50 4.25 -46.67
N GLY A 64 42.79 5.37 -46.81
CA GLY A 64 42.98 6.50 -45.89
C GLY A 64 42.84 7.88 -46.52
N ASN A 65 43.10 8.07 -47.83
CA ASN A 65 42.98 9.41 -48.41
C ASN A 65 41.52 9.84 -48.59
N SER A 66 40.63 8.93 -48.98
CA SER A 66 39.19 9.25 -49.08
C SER A 66 38.58 9.43 -47.70
N GLU A 67 38.94 8.54 -46.77
CA GLU A 67 38.48 8.52 -45.38
C GLU A 67 38.93 9.78 -44.64
N PHE A 68 40.19 10.21 -44.85
CA PHE A 68 40.74 11.44 -44.28
C PHE A 68 39.93 12.67 -44.68
N TRP A 69 39.75 12.91 -45.98
CA TRP A 69 39.01 14.07 -46.47
C TRP A 69 37.54 14.03 -46.07
N LYS A 70 36.97 12.83 -46.04
CA LYS A 70 35.59 12.63 -45.64
C LYS A 70 35.40 12.93 -44.16
N GLU A 71 36.27 12.43 -43.30
CA GLU A 71 36.22 12.72 -41.87
C GLU A 71 36.35 14.22 -41.59
N ILE A 72 37.24 14.93 -42.32
CA ILE A 72 37.33 16.41 -42.26
C ILE A 72 35.99 17.05 -42.62
N VAL A 73 35.39 16.67 -43.76
CA VAL A 73 34.10 17.23 -44.19
C VAL A 73 33.00 16.97 -43.17
N MET A 74 32.90 15.73 -42.67
CA MET A 74 31.85 15.35 -41.75
C MET A 74 31.98 16.11 -40.43
N LEU A 75 33.16 16.10 -39.80
CA LEU A 75 33.34 16.74 -38.49
C LEU A 75 33.43 18.28 -38.56
N SER A 76 33.67 18.86 -39.74
CA SER A 76 33.55 20.31 -39.93
C SER A 76 32.10 20.77 -40.09
N ARG A 77 31.20 19.89 -40.54
CA ARG A 77 29.79 20.22 -40.84
C ARG A 77 28.81 19.78 -39.76
N TYR A 78 29.14 18.75 -39.00
CA TYR A 78 28.30 18.16 -37.96
C TYR A 78 28.95 18.34 -36.60
N SER A 79 28.26 19.02 -35.68
CA SER A 79 28.75 19.34 -34.34
C SER A 79 27.68 19.05 -33.30
N HIS A 80 27.99 18.19 -32.34
CA HIS A 80 27.09 17.77 -31.27
C HIS A 80 27.91 17.42 -30.02
N GLU A 81 27.34 17.58 -28.82
CA GLU A 81 28.04 17.32 -27.56
C GLU A 81 28.61 15.89 -27.48
N ASN A 82 27.90 14.92 -28.06
CA ASN A 82 28.29 13.51 -28.12
C ASN A 82 29.02 13.08 -29.41
N LEU A 83 29.46 14.02 -30.25
CA LEU A 83 30.39 13.75 -31.36
C LEU A 83 31.76 14.31 -31.01
N VAL A 84 32.83 13.63 -31.43
CA VAL A 84 34.19 14.14 -31.28
C VAL A 84 34.38 15.39 -32.13
N SER A 85 35.00 16.44 -31.58
CA SER A 85 35.26 17.68 -32.30
C SER A 85 36.58 17.62 -33.05
N LEU A 86 36.56 17.96 -34.34
CA LEU A 86 37.78 18.24 -35.10
C LEU A 86 38.30 19.64 -34.74
N LEU A 87 39.57 19.72 -34.33
CA LEU A 87 40.27 20.97 -34.03
C LEU A 87 41.09 21.47 -35.24
N GLY A 88 41.57 20.53 -36.07
CA GLY A 88 42.32 20.84 -37.27
C GLY A 88 42.81 19.60 -38.00
N TYR A 89 43.57 19.81 -39.09
CA TYR A 89 44.21 18.74 -39.84
C TYR A 89 45.57 19.20 -40.40
N CYS A 90 46.40 18.23 -40.77
CA CYS A 90 47.64 18.44 -41.51
C CYS A 90 47.69 17.53 -42.74
N ASP A 91 48.07 18.10 -43.88
CA ASP A 91 48.37 17.41 -45.14
C ASP A 91 49.65 18.04 -45.73
N GLU A 92 50.80 17.73 -45.12
CA GLU A 92 52.11 18.33 -45.43
C GLU A 92 53.21 17.28 -45.37
N GLY A 93 54.21 17.37 -46.27
CA GLY A 93 55.37 16.46 -46.25
C GLY A 93 55.04 14.97 -46.42
N GLY A 94 53.88 14.63 -47.00
CA GLY A 94 53.38 13.26 -47.11
C GLY A 94 52.65 12.74 -45.86
N GLU A 95 52.55 13.56 -44.81
CA GLU A 95 51.84 13.25 -43.57
C GLU A 95 50.37 13.66 -43.65
N LYS A 96 49.47 12.77 -43.23
CA LYS A 96 48.03 13.06 -43.07
C LYS A 96 47.65 12.85 -41.62
N ILE A 97 47.29 13.94 -40.94
CA ILE A 97 47.05 13.94 -39.50
C ILE A 97 45.73 14.65 -39.20
N LEU A 98 44.85 14.00 -38.45
CA LEU A 98 43.63 14.60 -37.91
C LEU A 98 43.87 14.98 -36.46
N VAL A 99 43.45 16.18 -36.08
CA VAL A 99 43.63 16.75 -34.74
C VAL A 99 42.26 16.91 -34.09
N TYR A 100 42.00 16.18 -33.02
CA TYR A 100 40.72 16.17 -32.31
C TYR A 100 40.84 16.71 -30.89
N GLU A 101 39.69 17.05 -30.30
CA GLU A 101 39.60 17.20 -28.85
C GLU A 101 40.11 15.93 -28.13
N TYR A 102 40.81 16.12 -27.01
CA TYR A 102 41.35 15.00 -26.25
C TYR A 102 40.32 14.44 -25.26
N ALA A 103 39.73 13.29 -25.59
CA ALA A 103 38.91 12.51 -24.68
C ALA A 103 39.80 11.72 -23.69
N SER A 104 40.01 12.30 -22.51
CA SER A 104 41.06 11.86 -21.57
C SER A 104 40.89 10.46 -21.00
N ARG A 105 39.68 9.89 -21.02
CA ARG A 105 39.41 8.54 -20.51
C ARG A 105 39.54 7.46 -21.58
N GLY A 106 39.87 7.81 -22.82
CA GLY A 106 40.04 6.86 -23.91
C GLY A 106 38.71 6.24 -24.36
N SER A 107 38.76 5.06 -24.98
CA SER A 107 37.61 4.41 -25.60
C SER A 107 36.85 3.48 -24.64
N LEU A 108 35.53 3.33 -24.86
CA LEU A 108 34.61 2.56 -24.01
C LEU A 108 35.03 1.10 -23.84
N ASP A 109 35.50 0.46 -24.91
CA ASP A 109 35.97 -0.93 -24.93
C ASP A 109 36.99 -1.24 -23.81
N ARG A 110 37.82 -0.27 -23.43
CA ARG A 110 38.84 -0.40 -22.38
C ARG A 110 38.26 -0.46 -20.97
N HIS A 111 37.01 -0.03 -20.77
CA HIS A 111 36.38 0.08 -19.44
C HIS A 111 35.35 -1.01 -19.17
N LEU A 112 34.85 -1.68 -20.22
CA LEU A 112 33.71 -2.60 -20.12
C LEU A 112 33.94 -3.79 -19.16
N SER A 113 35.15 -4.35 -19.16
CA SER A 113 35.53 -5.54 -18.37
C SER A 113 35.92 -5.26 -16.93
N THR A 114 35.78 -4.00 -16.50
CA THR A 114 36.17 -3.54 -15.17
C THR A 114 35.00 -2.86 -14.45
N THR A 115 35.11 -2.72 -13.14
CA THR A 115 34.16 -1.98 -12.30
C THR A 115 34.34 -0.46 -12.36
N THR A 116 35.13 0.04 -13.32
CA THR A 116 35.41 1.48 -13.49
C THR A 116 34.16 2.29 -13.81
N LEU A 117 33.19 1.69 -14.49
CA LEU A 117 31.91 2.30 -14.84
C LEU A 117 30.76 1.71 -14.00
N THR A 118 30.05 2.58 -13.28
CA THR A 118 28.77 2.24 -12.63
C THR A 118 27.68 1.98 -13.66
N TRP A 119 26.55 1.42 -13.23
CA TRP A 119 25.42 1.21 -14.13
C TRP A 119 24.86 2.52 -14.69
N ILE A 120 24.67 3.55 -13.85
CA ILE A 120 24.27 4.89 -14.29
C ILE A 120 25.22 5.48 -15.33
N GLN A 121 26.54 5.31 -15.15
CA GLN A 121 27.51 5.79 -16.14
C GLN A 121 27.37 5.06 -17.48
N ARG A 122 27.18 3.73 -17.45
CA ARG A 122 26.93 2.93 -18.67
C ARG A 122 25.66 3.38 -19.39
N LEU A 123 24.57 3.62 -18.65
CA LEU A 123 23.32 4.16 -19.19
C LEU A 123 23.54 5.53 -19.86
N ASN A 124 24.21 6.46 -19.18
CA ASN A 124 24.50 7.79 -19.72
C ASN A 124 25.38 7.74 -20.98
N ILE A 125 26.39 6.87 -21.00
CA ILE A 125 27.24 6.64 -22.18
C ILE A 125 26.38 6.14 -23.35
N CYS A 126 25.60 5.07 -23.16
CA CYS A 126 24.73 4.51 -24.19
C CYS A 126 23.71 5.53 -24.70
N LEU A 127 23.12 6.32 -23.80
CA LEU A 127 22.19 7.39 -24.12
C LEU A 127 22.87 8.50 -24.94
N GLY A 128 24.10 8.88 -24.60
CA GLY A 128 24.89 9.85 -25.37
C GLY A 128 25.19 9.37 -26.80
N VAL A 129 25.52 8.09 -26.98
CA VAL A 129 25.70 7.49 -28.31
C VAL A 129 24.40 7.51 -29.11
N ALA A 130 23.27 7.15 -28.49
CA ALA A 130 21.97 7.19 -29.13
C ALA A 130 21.56 8.62 -29.54
N ARG A 131 21.88 9.63 -28.72
CA ARG A 131 21.67 11.06 -29.05
C ARG A 131 22.53 11.50 -30.23
N ALA A 132 23.81 11.10 -30.28
CA ALA A 132 24.68 11.37 -31.42
C ALA A 132 24.13 10.76 -32.71
N LEU A 133 23.69 9.50 -32.68
CA LEU A 133 23.08 8.83 -33.83
C LEU A 133 21.77 9.49 -34.26
N ARG A 134 20.91 9.89 -33.31
CA ARG A 134 19.70 10.64 -33.61
C ARG A 134 20.03 11.94 -34.34
N TYR A 135 21.03 12.68 -33.87
CA TYR A 135 21.49 13.91 -34.52
C TYR A 135 22.03 13.65 -35.93
N LEU A 136 22.82 12.60 -36.15
CA LEU A 136 23.33 12.24 -37.47
C LEU A 136 22.22 11.77 -38.42
N HIS A 137 21.27 11.00 -37.91
CA HIS A 137 20.19 10.42 -38.70
C HIS A 137 19.13 11.44 -39.07
N ASP A 138 18.79 12.36 -38.17
CA ASP A 138 17.73 13.35 -38.36
C ASP A 138 18.16 14.70 -37.79
N PRO A 139 19.08 15.42 -38.48
CA PRO A 139 19.63 16.65 -37.95
C PRO A 139 18.62 17.79 -38.11
N ASP A 140 18.21 18.40 -37.00
CA ASP A 140 17.32 19.55 -36.97
C ASP A 140 17.81 20.65 -37.94
N GLY A 141 17.11 20.81 -39.06
CA GLY A 141 17.36 21.89 -40.03
C GLY A 141 18.31 21.57 -41.19
N THR A 142 18.93 20.38 -41.27
CA THR A 142 19.71 19.99 -42.47
C THR A 142 18.95 18.93 -43.28
N GLN A 143 18.84 19.11 -44.60
CA GLN A 143 18.15 18.13 -45.47
C GLN A 143 18.98 16.84 -45.72
N GLN A 144 20.00 16.56 -44.89
CA GLN A 144 20.99 15.50 -45.13
C GLN A 144 21.12 14.56 -43.93
N ARG A 145 20.82 13.28 -44.17
CA ARG A 145 20.98 12.17 -43.22
C ARG A 145 22.40 11.63 -43.31
N VAL A 146 23.04 11.36 -42.18
CA VAL A 146 24.35 10.71 -42.10
C VAL A 146 24.20 9.33 -41.50
N ILE A 147 24.71 8.30 -42.17
CA ILE A 147 24.83 6.93 -41.63
C ILE A 147 26.28 6.70 -41.26
N HIS A 148 26.58 6.36 -40.01
CA HIS A 148 27.93 6.26 -39.47
C HIS A 148 28.72 5.07 -40.03
N ARG A 149 28.10 3.87 -40.06
CA ARG A 149 28.62 2.57 -40.56
C ARG A 149 29.72 1.88 -39.76
N ASP A 150 30.17 2.45 -38.64
CA ASP A 150 31.23 1.85 -37.81
C ASP A 150 31.05 2.20 -36.32
N ILE A 151 29.81 2.08 -35.85
CA ILE A 151 29.51 2.20 -34.42
C ILE A 151 30.02 0.94 -33.71
N LYS A 152 30.92 1.14 -32.75
CA LYS A 152 31.51 0.11 -31.88
C LYS A 152 32.09 0.77 -30.63
N SER A 153 32.27 0.00 -29.57
CA SER A 153 32.84 0.47 -28.31
C SER A 153 34.22 1.12 -28.45
N ALA A 154 35.06 0.66 -29.39
CA ALA A 154 36.36 1.26 -29.69
C ALA A 154 36.29 2.68 -30.32
N ASN A 155 35.17 3.03 -30.96
CA ASN A 155 34.94 4.34 -31.58
C ASN A 155 34.13 5.29 -30.68
N ILE A 156 33.77 4.86 -29.47
CA ILE A 156 33.08 5.67 -28.47
C ILE A 156 34.12 6.10 -27.45
N LEU A 157 34.58 7.35 -27.57
CA LEU A 157 35.55 7.94 -26.64
C LEU A 157 34.84 8.53 -25.42
N LEU A 158 35.56 8.64 -24.30
CA LEU A 158 35.05 9.12 -23.03
C LEU A 158 35.86 10.34 -22.57
N ASP A 159 35.17 11.44 -22.32
CA ASP A 159 35.79 12.66 -21.80
C ASP A 159 36.11 12.57 -20.30
N GLU A 160 36.63 13.64 -19.71
CA GLU A 160 36.96 13.73 -18.29
C GLU A 160 35.76 13.50 -17.35
N ASN A 161 34.55 13.76 -17.83
CA ASN A 161 33.28 13.60 -17.11
C ASN A 161 32.55 12.29 -17.44
N TRP A 162 33.21 11.37 -18.17
CA TRP A 162 32.63 10.11 -18.65
C TRP A 162 31.51 10.26 -19.69
N ASN A 163 31.38 11.42 -20.34
CA ASN A 163 30.44 11.58 -21.44
C ASN A 163 30.95 10.90 -22.71
N ALA A 164 30.02 10.30 -23.45
CA ALA A 164 30.32 9.66 -24.73
C ALA A 164 30.62 10.67 -25.84
N LYS A 165 31.65 10.38 -26.63
CA LYS A 165 32.07 11.09 -27.84
C LYS A 165 32.25 10.09 -28.99
N VAL A 166 31.26 10.00 -29.88
CA VAL A 166 31.32 9.13 -31.06
C VAL A 166 32.32 9.69 -32.06
N SER A 167 33.21 8.84 -32.57
CA SER A 167 34.33 9.19 -33.45
C SER A 167 34.39 8.28 -34.68
N ASP A 168 35.29 8.62 -35.62
CA ASP A 168 35.55 7.88 -36.86
C ASP A 168 34.41 7.91 -37.90
N LEU A 169 34.17 9.11 -38.43
CA LEU A 169 33.22 9.34 -39.53
C LEU A 169 33.82 9.08 -40.92
N GLY A 170 35.03 8.50 -40.99
CA GLY A 170 35.73 8.25 -42.26
C GLY A 170 34.99 7.28 -43.18
N LEU A 171 34.15 6.40 -42.62
CA LEU A 171 33.35 5.44 -43.40
C LEU A 171 31.92 5.92 -43.72
N SER A 172 31.45 7.00 -43.09
CA SER A 172 30.04 7.41 -43.06
C SER A 172 29.43 7.69 -44.44
N LYS A 173 28.11 7.76 -44.59
CA LYS A 173 27.49 8.04 -45.90
C LYS A 173 26.36 9.05 -45.75
N ILE A 174 26.36 10.06 -46.63
CA ILE A 174 25.32 11.09 -46.66
C ILE A 174 24.20 10.63 -47.59
N GLY A 175 22.96 10.77 -47.12
CA GLY A 175 21.71 10.53 -47.82
C GLY A 175 20.77 11.74 -47.74
N HIS A 176 19.72 11.75 -48.56
CA HIS A 176 18.67 12.78 -48.46
C HIS A 176 17.75 12.51 -47.27
N ALA A 177 17.55 13.49 -46.38
CA ALA A 177 16.69 13.35 -45.20
C ALA A 177 15.19 13.26 -45.56
N ASN A 178 14.80 13.81 -46.73
CA ASN A 178 13.42 13.93 -47.20
C ASN A 178 12.74 12.59 -47.57
N GLN A 179 13.48 11.48 -47.54
CA GLN A 179 12.95 10.13 -47.76
C GLN A 179 13.00 9.35 -46.45
N GLN A 180 11.83 8.91 -45.96
CA GLN A 180 11.75 8.13 -44.72
C GLN A 180 12.50 6.79 -44.79
N HIS A 181 12.64 6.22 -46.00
CA HIS A 181 13.32 4.95 -46.28
C HIS A 181 14.42 5.12 -47.34
N THR A 182 15.50 5.81 -47.02
CA THR A 182 16.71 5.79 -47.87
C THR A 182 17.47 4.49 -47.64
N ALA A 183 17.30 3.53 -48.54
CA ALA A 183 18.14 2.34 -48.59
C ALA A 183 19.14 2.47 -49.73
N PHE A 184 20.43 2.38 -49.41
CA PHE A 184 21.50 2.48 -50.39
C PHE A 184 22.03 1.09 -50.71
N ILE A 185 22.16 0.76 -51.99
CA ILE A 185 23.08 -0.31 -52.39
C ILE A 185 24.50 0.28 -52.25
N SER A 186 25.31 -0.30 -51.36
CA SER A 186 26.66 0.18 -51.07
C SER A 186 27.61 -1.00 -50.88
N ASN A 187 28.90 -0.77 -51.14
CA ASN A 187 29.95 -1.67 -50.70
C ASN A 187 29.85 -1.92 -49.18
N VAL A 188 30.04 -3.17 -48.74
CA VAL A 188 30.03 -3.51 -47.31
C VAL A 188 31.35 -3.09 -46.69
N VAL A 189 31.30 -2.18 -45.70
CA VAL A 189 32.46 -1.74 -44.90
C VAL A 189 32.01 -1.59 -43.45
N GLY A 190 32.95 -1.68 -42.52
CA GLY A 190 32.72 -1.61 -41.07
C GLY A 190 33.35 -2.81 -40.37
N THR A 191 33.11 -2.92 -39.07
CA THR A 191 33.73 -3.95 -38.23
C THR A 191 32.82 -5.18 -38.10
N LEU A 192 33.29 -6.35 -38.56
CA LEU A 192 32.47 -7.55 -38.83
C LEU A 192 31.44 -7.92 -37.73
N PRO A 193 31.77 -7.98 -36.43
CA PRO A 193 30.81 -8.34 -35.38
C PRO A 193 29.68 -7.32 -35.14
N TYR A 194 29.84 -6.08 -35.60
CA TYR A 194 28.90 -4.99 -35.41
C TYR A 194 28.03 -4.77 -36.66
N LEU A 195 28.33 -5.45 -37.77
CA LEU A 195 27.63 -5.24 -39.04
C LEU A 195 26.21 -5.80 -38.97
N ASP A 196 25.26 -4.98 -39.42
CA ASP A 196 23.90 -5.39 -39.72
C ASP A 196 23.89 -6.61 -40.66
N PRO A 197 23.27 -7.75 -40.29
CA PRO A 197 23.23 -8.96 -41.10
C PRO A 197 22.65 -8.73 -42.50
N MET A 198 21.64 -7.86 -42.62
CA MET A 198 21.02 -7.53 -43.90
C MET A 198 21.95 -6.68 -44.77
N TYR A 199 22.68 -5.75 -44.16
CA TYR A 199 23.70 -4.97 -44.86
C TYR A 199 24.84 -5.88 -45.34
N LEU A 200 25.30 -6.79 -44.49
CA LEU A 200 26.34 -7.76 -44.83
C LEU A 200 25.93 -8.69 -45.98
N LYS A 201 24.68 -9.18 -45.97
CA LYS A 201 24.17 -10.15 -46.96
C LYS A 201 23.78 -9.51 -48.28
N MET A 202 23.17 -8.31 -48.26
CA MET A 202 22.52 -7.70 -49.43
C MET A 202 23.17 -6.39 -49.88
N GLY A 203 24.17 -5.87 -49.14
CA GLY A 203 24.76 -4.56 -49.41
C GLY A 203 23.79 -3.39 -49.16
N LEU A 204 22.67 -3.65 -48.48
CA LEU A 204 21.61 -2.69 -48.24
C LEU A 204 21.90 -1.88 -46.97
N LEU A 205 22.36 -0.65 -47.15
CA LEU A 205 22.70 0.23 -46.04
C LEU A 205 21.53 1.17 -45.73
N THR A 206 21.13 1.22 -44.46
CA THR A 206 20.11 2.14 -43.95
C THR A 206 20.53 2.74 -42.60
N LYS A 207 19.73 3.68 -42.06
CA LYS A 207 19.96 4.22 -40.71
C LYS A 207 19.80 3.14 -39.63
N GLU A 208 18.93 2.18 -39.86
CA GLU A 208 18.70 1.02 -39.00
C GLU A 208 19.92 0.08 -38.94
N SER A 209 20.86 0.20 -39.87
CA SER A 209 22.14 -0.51 -39.78
C SER A 209 23.01 0.03 -38.63
N ASP A 210 23.02 1.35 -38.39
CA ASP A 210 23.68 1.92 -37.21
C ASP A 210 22.94 1.56 -35.91
N VAL A 211 21.61 1.44 -35.96
CA VAL A 211 20.79 0.99 -34.80
C VAL A 211 21.17 -0.44 -34.41
N TYR A 212 21.40 -1.33 -35.38
CA TYR A 212 21.90 -2.68 -35.10
C TYR A 212 23.27 -2.64 -34.41
N SER A 213 24.21 -1.87 -34.96
CA SER A 213 25.54 -1.71 -34.37
C SER A 213 25.48 -1.13 -32.95
N LEU A 214 24.57 -0.17 -32.69
CA LEU A 214 24.29 0.31 -31.33
C LEU A 214 23.76 -0.80 -30.43
N GLY A 215 22.84 -1.65 -30.89
CA GLY A 215 22.35 -2.81 -30.14
C GLY A 215 23.47 -3.72 -29.66
N VAL A 216 24.50 -3.94 -30.49
CA VAL A 216 25.70 -4.69 -30.10
C VAL A 216 26.44 -3.98 -28.96
N VAL A 217 26.65 -2.67 -29.07
CA VAL A 217 27.29 -1.86 -28.02
C VAL A 217 26.47 -1.85 -26.72
N LEU A 218 25.14 -1.83 -26.78
CA LEU A 218 24.27 -1.91 -25.61
C LEU A 218 24.49 -3.22 -24.85
N PHE A 219 24.58 -4.35 -25.56
CA PHE A 219 24.92 -5.62 -24.92
C PHE A 219 26.36 -5.68 -24.42
N GLU A 220 27.32 -5.08 -25.12
CA GLU A 220 28.69 -4.95 -24.61
C GLU A 220 28.72 -4.20 -23.27
N ALA A 221 27.93 -3.11 -23.16
CA ALA A 221 27.77 -2.35 -21.92
C ALA A 221 27.09 -3.17 -20.81
N LEU A 222 26.10 -4.00 -21.13
CA LEU A 222 25.38 -4.87 -20.19
C LEU A 222 26.22 -6.04 -19.69
N CYS A 223 26.91 -6.72 -20.62
CA CYS A 223 27.67 -7.94 -20.34
C CYS A 223 29.09 -7.65 -19.82
N GLY A 224 29.59 -6.42 -19.97
CA GLY A 224 30.93 -6.04 -19.56
C GLY A 224 32.03 -6.77 -20.34
N ARG A 225 31.77 -7.13 -21.59
CA ARG A 225 32.74 -7.77 -22.49
C ARG A 225 32.43 -7.43 -23.94
N LEU A 226 33.43 -7.58 -24.81
CA LEU A 226 33.28 -7.36 -26.24
C LEU A 226 32.35 -8.40 -26.86
N CYS A 227 31.76 -8.07 -28.01
CA CYS A 227 30.87 -8.94 -28.76
C CYS A 227 31.58 -10.10 -29.48
N PHE A 228 32.88 -10.26 -29.28
CA PHE A 228 33.67 -11.38 -29.77
C PHE A 228 34.75 -11.79 -28.76
N GLU A 229 35.13 -13.07 -28.80
CA GLU A 229 36.22 -13.64 -27.99
C GLU A 229 37.23 -14.34 -28.91
N TYR A 230 38.51 -14.18 -28.58
CA TYR A 230 39.60 -14.96 -29.16
C TYR A 230 39.93 -16.11 -28.21
N ASN A 231 39.33 -17.27 -28.46
CA ASN A 231 39.79 -18.51 -27.85
C ASN A 231 40.92 -19.08 -28.71
N ASN A 232 41.86 -19.81 -28.09
CA ASN A 232 43.17 -20.25 -28.65
C ASN A 232 43.14 -20.94 -30.04
N VAL A 233 41.98 -21.14 -30.66
CA VAL A 233 41.79 -21.72 -32.00
C VAL A 233 40.67 -21.05 -32.85
N GLN A 234 39.73 -20.27 -32.28
CA GLN A 234 38.56 -19.76 -33.01
C GLN A 234 38.11 -18.35 -32.57
N TYR A 235 37.72 -17.55 -33.56
CA TYR A 235 37.05 -16.25 -33.40
C TYR A 235 35.54 -16.48 -33.24
N GLN A 236 35.00 -16.22 -32.04
CA GLN A 236 33.59 -16.44 -31.74
C GLN A 236 32.85 -15.11 -31.58
N ILE A 237 31.73 -14.92 -32.29
CA ILE A 237 30.84 -13.76 -32.15
C ILE A 237 29.72 -14.12 -31.15
N LEU A 238 29.54 -13.30 -30.12
CA LEU A 238 28.64 -13.56 -28.99
C LEU A 238 27.22 -13.03 -29.17
N VAL A 239 26.97 -12.21 -30.20
CA VAL A 239 25.69 -11.52 -30.42
C VAL A 239 24.51 -12.50 -30.45
N HIS A 240 24.67 -13.66 -31.09
CA HIS A 240 23.64 -14.70 -31.14
C HIS A 240 23.35 -15.29 -29.75
N THR A 241 24.39 -15.57 -28.95
CA THR A 241 24.25 -16.07 -27.58
C THR A 241 23.51 -15.06 -26.71
N TRP A 242 23.79 -13.76 -26.84
CA TRP A 242 23.09 -12.72 -26.09
C TRP A 242 21.60 -12.65 -26.41
N LYS A 243 21.22 -12.74 -27.70
CA LYS A 243 19.82 -12.81 -28.12
C LYS A 243 19.11 -14.03 -27.52
N GLN A 244 19.75 -15.20 -27.59
CA GLN A 244 19.19 -16.43 -27.01
C GLN A 244 18.99 -16.33 -25.49
N CYS A 245 19.95 -15.76 -24.77
CA CYS A 245 19.81 -15.54 -23.32
C CYS A 245 18.67 -14.58 -22.98
N TYR A 246 18.45 -13.52 -23.79
CA TYR A 246 17.29 -12.64 -23.63
C TYR A 246 15.97 -13.41 -23.85
N GLU A 247 15.84 -14.12 -24.98
CA GLU A 247 14.64 -14.89 -25.35
C GLU A 247 14.28 -15.97 -24.31
N GLN A 248 15.29 -16.59 -23.71
CA GLN A 248 15.13 -17.63 -22.69
C GLN A 248 14.96 -17.06 -21.26
N LYS A 249 14.93 -15.73 -21.09
CA LYS A 249 14.90 -15.04 -19.78
C LYS A 249 16.08 -15.41 -18.86
N LYS A 250 17.27 -15.58 -19.44
CA LYS A 250 18.54 -15.96 -18.79
C LYS A 250 19.58 -14.84 -18.86
N LEU A 251 19.16 -13.58 -18.81
CA LEU A 251 20.08 -12.43 -18.88
C LEU A 251 21.10 -12.42 -17.72
N GLU A 252 20.70 -12.92 -16.56
CA GLU A 252 21.58 -13.08 -15.38
C GLU A 252 22.85 -13.92 -15.64
N GLU A 253 22.82 -14.81 -16.63
CA GLU A 253 23.99 -15.63 -17.02
C GLU A 253 25.04 -14.83 -17.80
N ILE A 254 24.65 -13.71 -18.42
CA ILE A 254 25.51 -12.92 -19.32
C ILE A 254 25.83 -11.52 -18.80
N ILE A 255 25.06 -10.99 -17.84
CA ILE A 255 25.30 -9.67 -17.24
C ILE A 255 26.62 -9.69 -16.46
N PHE A 256 27.34 -8.57 -16.50
CA PHE A 256 28.56 -8.43 -15.70
C PHE A 256 28.24 -8.59 -14.21
N ARG A 257 28.87 -9.58 -13.57
CA ARG A 257 28.52 -10.05 -12.21
C ARG A 257 28.45 -8.93 -11.17
N ASP A 258 29.33 -7.93 -11.27
CA ASP A 258 29.38 -6.83 -10.28
C ASP A 258 28.36 -5.71 -10.54
N LEU A 259 27.63 -5.75 -11.67
CA LEU A 259 26.54 -4.82 -11.98
C LEU A 259 25.18 -5.34 -11.50
N ILE A 260 24.92 -6.66 -11.57
CA ILE A 260 23.56 -7.21 -11.42
C ILE A 260 22.86 -6.79 -10.12
N GLN A 261 23.58 -6.77 -9.00
CA GLN A 261 23.01 -6.40 -7.68
C GLN A 261 22.75 -4.90 -7.53
N LYS A 262 23.32 -4.07 -8.42
CA LYS A 262 23.23 -2.61 -8.39
C LYS A 262 22.20 -2.07 -9.38
N MET A 263 21.56 -2.94 -10.15
CA MET A 263 20.60 -2.55 -11.19
C MET A 263 19.17 -2.61 -10.66
N SER A 264 18.43 -1.52 -10.88
CA SER A 264 16.97 -1.51 -10.79
C SER A 264 16.38 -2.55 -11.76
N PRO A 265 15.47 -3.43 -11.34
CA PRO A 265 14.81 -4.37 -12.24
C PRO A 265 14.15 -3.70 -13.45
N GLY A 266 13.47 -2.57 -13.24
CA GLY A 266 12.83 -1.81 -14.33
C GLY A 266 13.84 -1.16 -15.27
N SER A 267 15.01 -0.73 -14.76
CA SER A 267 16.11 -0.23 -15.59
C SER A 267 16.69 -1.35 -16.46
N LEU A 268 16.96 -2.52 -15.86
CA LEU A 268 17.48 -3.69 -16.55
C LEU A 268 16.52 -4.18 -17.64
N GLU A 269 15.24 -4.35 -17.32
CA GLU A 269 14.21 -4.78 -18.27
C GLU A 269 14.14 -3.82 -19.45
N THR A 270 13.90 -2.53 -19.19
CA THR A 270 13.78 -1.50 -20.23
C THR A 270 15.03 -1.41 -21.12
N PHE A 271 16.23 -1.48 -20.53
CA PHE A 271 17.49 -1.43 -21.26
C PHE A 271 17.70 -2.69 -22.12
N SER A 272 17.45 -3.87 -21.55
CA SER A 272 17.64 -5.14 -22.25
C SER A 272 16.63 -5.32 -23.40
N ASP A 273 15.38 -4.88 -23.21
CA ASP A 273 14.35 -4.88 -24.23
C ASP A 273 14.75 -4.04 -25.46
N VAL A 274 15.17 -2.79 -25.23
CA VAL A 274 15.57 -1.93 -26.34
C VAL A 274 16.84 -2.42 -27.02
N ALA A 275 17.80 -2.98 -26.26
CA ALA A 275 19.01 -3.59 -26.80
C ALA A 275 18.68 -4.79 -27.71
N TYR A 276 17.77 -5.66 -27.27
CA TYR A 276 17.32 -6.82 -28.04
C TYR A 276 16.55 -6.41 -29.30
N LEU A 277 15.66 -5.42 -29.20
CA LEU A 277 14.91 -4.89 -30.35
C LEU A 277 15.85 -4.25 -31.40
N CYS A 278 16.95 -3.63 -30.99
CA CYS A 278 17.97 -3.13 -31.93
C CYS A 278 18.63 -4.26 -32.75
N LEU A 279 18.69 -5.49 -32.22
CA LEU A 279 19.34 -6.65 -32.84
C LEU A 279 18.39 -7.53 -33.67
N GLN A 280 17.18 -7.06 -34.00
CA GLN A 280 16.30 -7.79 -34.90
C GLN A 280 16.91 -7.90 -36.31
N GLU A 281 16.69 -9.05 -36.96
CA GLU A 281 17.25 -9.29 -38.29
C GLU A 281 16.58 -8.38 -39.32
N SER A 282 15.25 -8.29 -39.27
CA SER A 282 14.46 -7.37 -40.08
C SER A 282 14.64 -5.94 -39.61
N ARG A 283 14.85 -5.00 -40.54
CA ARG A 283 15.02 -3.58 -40.20
C ARG A 283 13.71 -2.93 -39.75
N GLU A 284 12.57 -3.42 -40.24
CA GLU A 284 11.25 -2.91 -39.90
C GLU A 284 10.85 -3.23 -38.44
N GLU A 285 11.48 -4.23 -37.84
CA GLU A 285 11.30 -4.62 -36.45
C GLU A 285 12.24 -3.87 -35.50
N ARG A 286 13.26 -3.19 -36.03
CA ARG A 286 14.18 -2.38 -35.23
C ARG A 286 13.51 -1.06 -34.85
N PRO A 287 13.72 -0.57 -33.62
CA PRO A 287 13.13 0.69 -33.18
C PRO A 287 13.76 1.87 -33.91
N LEU A 288 13.00 2.96 -34.02
CA LEU A 288 13.57 4.24 -34.43
C LEU A 288 14.59 4.71 -33.38
N ILE A 289 15.66 5.36 -33.81
CA ILE A 289 16.69 5.87 -32.88
C ILE A 289 16.11 6.85 -31.83
N SER A 290 15.04 7.58 -32.16
CA SER A 290 14.30 8.42 -31.21
C SER A 290 13.65 7.61 -30.09
N GLN A 291 13.06 6.45 -30.42
CA GLN A 291 12.50 5.52 -29.44
C GLN A 291 13.60 4.87 -28.60
N VAL A 292 14.77 4.59 -29.18
CA VAL A 292 15.93 4.10 -28.43
C VAL A 292 16.38 5.13 -27.39
N VAL A 293 16.49 6.41 -27.78
CA VAL A 293 16.80 7.50 -26.83
C VAL A 293 15.77 7.60 -25.72
N GLU A 294 14.47 7.53 -26.05
CA GLU A 294 13.38 7.57 -25.06
C GLU A 294 13.47 6.40 -24.06
N LYS A 295 13.66 5.18 -24.55
CA LYS A 295 13.76 3.98 -23.70
C LYS A 295 14.99 4.00 -22.81
N LEU A 296 16.13 4.47 -23.32
CA LEU A 296 17.35 4.63 -22.52
C LEU A 296 17.19 5.73 -21.45
N ASP A 297 16.48 6.82 -21.74
CA ASP A 297 16.15 7.87 -20.76
C ASP A 297 15.23 7.32 -19.65
N ILE A 298 14.22 6.51 -20.02
CA ILE A 298 13.35 5.81 -19.05
C ILE A 298 14.16 4.85 -18.17
N ALA A 299 15.04 4.05 -18.78
CA ALA A 299 15.90 3.12 -18.04
C ALA A 299 16.84 3.86 -17.06
N LEU A 300 17.37 5.03 -17.45
CA LEU A 300 18.15 5.91 -16.58
C LEU A 300 17.33 6.42 -15.39
N ARG A 301 16.13 6.95 -15.64
CA ARG A 301 15.24 7.42 -14.57
C ARG A 301 14.88 6.31 -13.58
N PHE A 302 14.61 5.10 -14.07
CA PHE A 302 14.36 3.95 -13.18
C PHE A 302 15.55 3.63 -12.29
N GLN A 303 16.78 3.81 -12.79
CA GLN A 303 17.98 3.60 -12.00
C GLN A 303 18.22 4.73 -11.00
N GLU A 304 18.08 5.99 -11.42
CA GLU A 304 18.23 7.16 -10.55
C GLU A 304 17.22 7.11 -9.40
N MET A 305 15.97 6.75 -9.68
CA MET A 305 14.98 6.51 -8.63
C MET A 305 15.43 5.41 -7.67
N TYR A 306 15.92 4.27 -8.19
CA TYR A 306 16.37 3.15 -7.36
C TYR A 306 17.57 3.49 -6.46
N GLU A 307 18.51 4.32 -6.91
CA GLU A 307 19.68 4.74 -6.12
C GLU A 307 19.35 5.84 -5.08
N HIS A 308 18.30 6.64 -5.32
CA HIS A 308 17.86 7.71 -4.41
C HIS A 308 16.73 7.32 -3.45
N LEU A 309 16.10 6.16 -3.66
CA LEU A 309 15.02 5.64 -2.83
C LEU A 309 15.57 5.05 -1.52
N VAL A 310 15.44 5.80 -0.42
CA VAL A 310 15.41 5.20 0.92
C VAL A 310 13.99 4.71 1.15
N VAL A 311 13.70 3.47 0.76
CA VAL A 311 12.47 2.82 1.23
C VAL A 311 12.62 2.67 2.74
N PRO A 312 11.65 3.13 3.56
CA PRO A 312 11.67 2.86 4.99
C PRO A 312 11.87 1.36 5.21
N LYS A 313 12.79 0.96 6.10
CA LYS A 313 13.11 -0.45 6.34
C LYS A 313 11.88 -1.32 6.63
N GLU A 314 10.86 -0.71 7.21
CA GLU A 314 9.59 -1.34 7.57
C GLU A 314 8.75 -1.71 6.33
N ASP A 315 8.90 -0.97 5.23
CA ASP A 315 8.14 -1.12 3.97
C ASP A 315 8.92 -1.83 2.86
N GLU A 316 10.22 -2.07 3.06
CA GLU A 316 11.13 -2.63 2.04
C GLU A 316 10.65 -4.00 1.55
N ALA A 317 10.27 -4.89 2.47
CA ALA A 317 9.75 -6.21 2.12
C ALA A 317 8.45 -6.15 1.30
N ILE A 318 7.60 -5.15 1.57
CA ILE A 318 6.33 -4.93 0.86
C ILE A 318 6.59 -4.40 -0.56
N PHE A 319 7.53 -3.47 -0.70
CA PHE A 319 7.94 -2.93 -2.00
C PHE A 319 8.43 -4.05 -2.94
N TYR A 320 9.29 -4.94 -2.45
CA TYR A 320 9.79 -6.06 -3.26
C TYR A 320 8.76 -7.17 -3.50
N ALA A 321 7.74 -7.29 -2.64
CA ALA A 321 6.68 -8.27 -2.78
C ALA A 321 5.52 -7.82 -3.70
N ALA A 322 5.48 -6.55 -4.10
CA ALA A 322 4.42 -5.97 -4.92
C ALA A 322 4.34 -6.61 -6.32
N VAL A 323 3.11 -6.94 -6.75
CA VAL A 323 2.84 -7.53 -8.08
C VAL A 323 3.03 -6.49 -9.19
N THR A 324 2.58 -5.26 -8.93
CA THR A 324 2.78 -4.12 -9.83
C THR A 324 3.86 -3.22 -9.28
N HIS A 325 4.83 -2.85 -10.12
CA HIS A 325 5.90 -1.94 -9.74
C HIS A 325 5.34 -0.60 -9.25
N LEU A 326 5.69 -0.22 -8.02
CA LEU A 326 5.29 1.04 -7.42
C LEU A 326 6.22 2.14 -7.93
N VAL A 327 5.64 3.15 -8.58
CA VAL A 327 6.37 4.33 -9.07
C VAL A 327 5.99 5.52 -8.20
N PHE A 328 6.94 6.05 -7.44
CA PHE A 328 6.74 7.18 -6.53
C PHE A 328 8.02 8.01 -6.40
N LYS A 329 7.88 9.30 -6.09
CA LYS A 329 8.97 10.29 -6.03
C LYS A 329 9.26 10.78 -4.61
N SER A 330 8.46 10.37 -3.63
CA SER A 330 8.57 10.75 -2.21
C SER A 330 7.96 9.68 -1.30
N GLU A 331 8.32 9.69 -0.02
CA GLU A 331 7.73 8.80 0.98
C GLU A 331 6.22 9.04 1.13
N GLU A 332 5.77 10.29 1.03
CA GLU A 332 4.36 10.66 1.06
C GLU A 332 3.58 10.07 -0.12
N GLU A 333 4.18 10.03 -1.31
CA GLU A 333 3.58 9.41 -2.49
C GLU A 333 3.52 7.89 -2.35
N LEU A 334 4.57 7.25 -1.80
CA LEU A 334 4.54 5.82 -1.47
C LEU A 334 3.42 5.51 -0.48
N LYS A 335 3.35 6.25 0.64
CA LYS A 335 2.27 6.07 1.64
C LYS A 335 0.90 6.30 1.02
N GLY A 336 0.78 7.27 0.11
CA GLY A 336 -0.45 7.52 -0.65
C GLY A 336 -0.85 6.36 -1.57
N LEU A 337 0.11 5.69 -2.21
CA LEU A 337 -0.12 4.48 -3.01
C LEU A 337 -0.50 3.30 -2.12
N LEU A 338 0.26 3.03 -1.05
CA LEU A 338 -0.01 1.95 -0.12
C LEU A 338 -1.36 2.15 0.60
N SER A 339 -1.78 3.38 0.87
CA SER A 339 -3.10 3.68 1.44
C SER A 339 -4.26 3.32 0.50
N LYS A 340 -4.05 3.33 -0.83
CA LYS A 340 -5.04 2.86 -1.82
C LYS A 340 -5.10 1.34 -1.92
N GLY A 341 -4.08 0.67 -1.40
CA GLY A 341 -3.92 -0.78 -1.43
C GLY A 341 -3.27 -1.30 -2.70
N ILE A 342 -2.49 -2.36 -2.54
CA ILE A 342 -1.69 -3.01 -3.58
C ILE A 342 -1.77 -4.53 -3.44
N LEU A 343 -1.58 -5.24 -4.54
CA LEU A 343 -1.42 -6.69 -4.51
C LEU A 343 0.05 -7.04 -4.30
N VAL A 344 0.32 -7.95 -3.36
CA VAL A 344 1.64 -8.52 -3.06
C VAL A 344 1.58 -10.05 -3.11
N ASN A 345 2.73 -10.71 -2.97
CA ASN A 345 2.84 -12.18 -2.90
C ASN A 345 2.14 -12.88 -4.08
N ARG A 346 2.52 -12.54 -5.32
CA ARG A 346 1.95 -13.09 -6.56
C ARG A 346 0.43 -12.88 -6.71
N GLY A 347 -0.12 -11.86 -6.04
CA GLY A 347 -1.53 -11.48 -6.15
C GLY A 347 -2.45 -12.19 -5.17
N LYS A 348 -1.88 -12.85 -4.16
CA LYS A 348 -2.61 -13.61 -3.13
C LYS A 348 -2.86 -12.82 -1.84
N THR A 349 -2.18 -11.70 -1.68
CA THR A 349 -2.32 -10.83 -0.52
C THR A 349 -2.58 -9.42 -1.00
N TRP A 350 -3.60 -8.78 -0.44
CA TRP A 350 -3.88 -7.35 -0.61
C TRP A 350 -3.33 -6.61 0.61
N PHE A 351 -2.35 -5.75 0.39
CA PHE A 351 -1.73 -4.93 1.42
C PHE A 351 -2.21 -3.49 1.31
N SER A 352 -2.52 -2.84 2.44
CA SER A 352 -2.78 -1.40 2.45
C SER A 352 -2.35 -0.75 3.75
N LEU A 353 -2.26 0.59 3.77
CA LEU A 353 -2.11 1.36 5.00
C LEU A 353 -3.48 1.87 5.47
N ASN A 354 -3.72 1.82 6.78
CA ASN A 354 -4.87 2.49 7.39
C ASN A 354 -4.61 4.02 7.51
N LYS A 355 -5.59 4.75 8.07
CA LYS A 355 -5.50 6.22 8.25
C LYS A 355 -4.34 6.67 9.14
N ASP A 356 -3.88 5.80 10.03
CA ASP A 356 -2.77 6.04 10.96
C ASP A 356 -1.42 5.56 10.38
N GLY A 357 -1.39 5.15 9.10
CA GLY A 357 -0.20 4.63 8.44
C GLY A 357 0.24 3.25 8.92
N LYS A 358 -0.65 2.48 9.56
CA LYS A 358 -0.40 1.10 10.02
C LYS A 358 -0.80 0.08 8.97
N HIS A 359 -0.08 -1.04 8.94
CA HIS A 359 -0.23 -2.07 7.91
C HIS A 359 -1.54 -2.82 8.08
N CYS A 360 -2.29 -3.00 6.99
CA CYS A 360 -3.43 -3.88 6.86
C CYS A 360 -3.10 -4.97 5.85
N GLU A 361 -3.48 -6.21 6.15
CA GLU A 361 -3.26 -7.35 5.26
C GLU A 361 -4.58 -8.10 5.06
N LEU A 362 -4.98 -8.32 3.81
CA LEU A 362 -6.06 -9.25 3.46
C LEU A 362 -5.45 -10.39 2.66
N ILE A 363 -5.65 -11.61 3.13
CA ILE A 363 -5.14 -12.83 2.47
C ILE A 363 -6.30 -13.49 1.75
N SER A 364 -6.13 -13.81 0.46
CA SER A 364 -7.19 -14.39 -0.34
C SER A 364 -7.61 -15.76 0.17
N ALA A 365 -8.91 -16.06 0.10
CA ALA A 365 -9.40 -17.41 0.40
C ALA A 365 -8.72 -18.47 -0.47
N THR A 366 -8.42 -18.14 -1.74
CA THR A 366 -7.73 -19.03 -2.69
C THR A 366 -6.31 -19.42 -2.31
N GLU A 367 -5.62 -18.66 -1.46
CA GLU A 367 -4.29 -19.02 -0.94
C GLU A 367 -4.41 -20.03 0.22
N CYS A 368 -5.54 -19.98 0.92
CA CYS A 368 -5.71 -20.60 2.23
C CYS A 368 -6.55 -21.88 2.19
N THR A 369 -7.17 -22.18 1.04
CA THR A 369 -7.94 -23.41 0.81
C THR A 369 -7.32 -24.31 -0.25
N LYS A 370 -7.37 -25.62 -0.01
CA LYS A 370 -6.93 -26.67 -0.96
C LYS A 370 -8.14 -27.37 -1.60
N GLU A 371 -9.12 -26.59 -2.04
CA GLU A 371 -10.38 -27.10 -2.60
C GLU A 371 -10.38 -27.15 -4.13
N SER A 372 -11.42 -27.78 -4.71
CA SER A 372 -11.59 -27.94 -6.17
C SER A 372 -11.63 -26.60 -6.92
N PRO A 373 -11.08 -26.51 -8.15
CA PRO A 373 -11.20 -25.33 -9.01
C PRO A 373 -12.64 -24.85 -9.22
N ASP A 374 -13.61 -25.77 -9.22
CA ASP A 374 -15.04 -25.46 -9.43
C ASP A 374 -15.68 -24.64 -8.29
N GLU A 375 -15.00 -24.53 -7.14
CA GLU A 375 -15.46 -23.74 -5.99
C GLU A 375 -14.96 -22.29 -6.02
N TYR A 376 -14.15 -21.90 -7.01
CA TYR A 376 -13.69 -20.53 -7.16
C TYR A 376 -14.43 -19.82 -8.29
N ILE A 377 -14.86 -18.59 -8.01
CA ILE A 377 -15.59 -17.76 -8.97
C ILE A 377 -14.93 -16.39 -9.10
N SER A 378 -15.13 -15.75 -10.25
CA SER A 378 -14.80 -14.33 -10.40
C SER A 378 -15.95 -13.49 -9.87
N GLU A 379 -15.62 -12.44 -9.13
CA GLU A 379 -16.60 -11.62 -8.45
C GLU A 379 -16.30 -10.14 -8.60
N LYS A 380 -17.35 -9.38 -8.92
CA LYS A 380 -17.24 -7.95 -9.16
C LYS A 380 -16.94 -7.24 -7.82
N TYR A 381 -15.98 -6.31 -7.87
CA TYR A 381 -15.50 -5.54 -6.71
C TYR A 381 -14.71 -6.34 -5.67
N SER A 382 -14.30 -7.58 -5.99
CA SER A 382 -13.26 -8.28 -5.24
C SER A 382 -11.90 -7.60 -5.45
N ARG A 383 -11.06 -7.60 -4.42
CA ARG A 383 -9.64 -7.22 -4.49
C ARG A 383 -8.79 -8.30 -5.18
N PHE A 384 -9.31 -9.52 -5.30
CA PHE A 384 -8.67 -10.65 -5.96
C PHE A 384 -9.40 -11.09 -7.23
N ALA A 385 -8.67 -11.71 -8.16
CA ALA A 385 -9.23 -12.23 -9.41
C ALA A 385 -10.32 -13.30 -9.18
N GLU A 386 -10.13 -14.12 -8.15
CA GLU A 386 -10.98 -15.24 -7.78
C GLU A 386 -11.26 -15.22 -6.27
N VAL A 387 -12.47 -15.63 -5.91
CA VAL A 387 -12.97 -15.74 -4.54
C VAL A 387 -13.59 -17.11 -4.32
N TYR A 388 -13.60 -17.56 -3.07
CA TYR A 388 -14.09 -18.89 -2.73
C TYR A 388 -15.61 -18.89 -2.59
N CYS A 389 -16.29 -19.83 -3.22
CA CYS A 389 -17.74 -19.94 -3.29
C CYS A 389 -18.20 -21.15 -2.48
N LEU A 390 -18.86 -20.89 -1.34
CA LEU A 390 -19.44 -21.94 -0.51
C LEU A 390 -20.72 -22.46 -1.17
N GLY A 391 -20.71 -23.72 -1.60
CA GLY A 391 -21.83 -24.39 -2.26
C GLY A 391 -23.08 -24.53 -1.38
N LYS A 392 -24.21 -24.94 -1.98
CA LYS A 392 -25.47 -25.11 -1.24
C LYS A 392 -25.49 -26.31 -0.29
N GLU A 393 -24.68 -27.33 -0.56
CA GLU A 393 -24.62 -28.58 0.21
C GLU A 393 -23.47 -28.58 1.24
N ASN A 394 -22.41 -27.79 0.98
CA ASN A 394 -21.27 -27.67 1.86
C ASN A 394 -21.40 -26.36 2.67
N THR A 395 -21.50 -26.49 3.98
CA THR A 395 -21.80 -25.39 4.91
C THR A 395 -20.63 -25.09 5.83
N THR A 396 -19.49 -25.76 5.60
CA THR A 396 -18.29 -25.60 6.39
C THR A 396 -17.11 -25.23 5.51
N PHE A 397 -16.25 -24.33 6.00
CA PHE A 397 -15.06 -23.85 5.31
C PHE A 397 -13.88 -23.95 6.28
N ARG A 398 -12.78 -24.60 5.87
CA ARG A 398 -11.56 -24.64 6.67
C ARG A 398 -10.43 -23.99 5.88
N ALA A 399 -9.70 -23.10 6.52
CA ALA A 399 -8.62 -22.39 5.85
C ALA A 399 -7.47 -22.07 6.81
N HIS A 400 -6.26 -22.09 6.24
CA HIS A 400 -5.01 -21.76 6.91
C HIS A 400 -4.50 -20.42 6.40
N PHE A 401 -4.43 -19.41 7.26
CA PHE A 401 -4.03 -18.05 6.91
C PHE A 401 -2.67 -17.72 7.48
N ARG A 402 -1.77 -17.19 6.65
CA ARG A 402 -0.41 -16.80 7.05
C ARG A 402 -0.13 -15.34 6.75
N ALA A 403 -0.28 -14.47 7.75
CA ALA A 403 0.07 -13.06 7.64
C ALA A 403 1.59 -12.86 7.74
N ARG A 404 2.15 -11.95 6.96
CA ARG A 404 3.61 -11.75 6.86
C ARG A 404 4.05 -10.29 6.97
N PHE A 405 3.13 -9.35 6.84
CA PHE A 405 3.47 -7.92 6.73
C PHE A 405 2.92 -7.10 7.90
N LEU A 406 2.66 -7.74 9.03
CA LEU A 406 2.10 -7.10 10.21
C LEU A 406 3.16 -6.26 10.94
N SER A 407 2.76 -5.10 11.44
CA SER A 407 3.64 -4.23 12.22
C SER A 407 3.87 -4.81 13.63
N PRO A 408 5.11 -4.87 14.13
CA PRO A 408 5.40 -5.39 15.48
C PRO A 408 4.81 -4.49 16.57
N GLY A 409 4.37 -5.10 17.67
CA GLY A 409 3.81 -4.41 18.82
C GLY A 409 2.40 -3.85 18.61
N ILE A 410 1.77 -4.11 17.46
CA ILE A 410 0.41 -3.67 17.16
C ILE A 410 -0.57 -4.82 17.42
N THR A 411 -1.68 -4.52 18.09
CA THR A 411 -2.80 -5.44 18.22
C THR A 411 -3.65 -5.42 16.95
N TYR A 412 -3.86 -6.58 16.36
CA TYR A 412 -4.61 -6.81 15.14
C TYR A 412 -5.93 -7.51 15.43
N THR A 413 -6.98 -7.10 14.73
CA THR A 413 -8.23 -7.84 14.61
C THR A 413 -8.19 -8.75 13.38
N VAL A 414 -8.65 -9.99 13.53
CA VAL A 414 -8.77 -10.98 12.46
C VAL A 414 -10.22 -11.00 11.99
N ASN A 415 -10.47 -10.69 10.72
CA ASN A 415 -11.81 -10.49 10.20
C ASN A 415 -12.08 -11.39 8.99
N LEU A 416 -13.16 -12.18 9.02
CA LEU A 416 -13.65 -12.86 7.82
C LEU A 416 -14.30 -11.85 6.89
N VAL A 417 -13.92 -11.84 5.61
CA VAL A 417 -14.52 -10.98 4.58
C VAL A 417 -15.31 -11.81 3.57
N PHE A 418 -16.61 -11.55 3.45
CA PHE A 418 -17.52 -12.39 2.66
C PHE A 418 -18.77 -11.63 2.18
N LYS A 419 -19.54 -12.20 1.24
CA LYS A 419 -20.81 -11.64 0.75
C LYS A 419 -21.79 -12.70 0.25
N PHE A 420 -23.00 -12.28 -0.13
CA PHE A 420 -24.02 -13.13 -0.75
C PHE A 420 -24.29 -12.76 -2.21
N LEU A 421 -24.36 -13.76 -3.10
CA LEU A 421 -24.62 -13.56 -4.53
C LEU A 421 -26.06 -13.11 -4.88
N LYS A 422 -27.03 -13.25 -3.96
CA LYS A 422 -28.43 -12.87 -4.18
C LYS A 422 -28.96 -12.09 -2.98
N PRO A 423 -28.92 -10.74 -3.00
CA PRO A 423 -29.51 -9.93 -1.93
C PRO A 423 -31.04 -10.04 -1.96
N GLY A 424 -31.66 -10.10 -0.78
CA GLY A 424 -33.12 -10.05 -0.65
C GLY A 424 -33.66 -8.63 -0.82
N ILE A 425 -34.90 -8.50 -1.30
CA ILE A 425 -35.58 -7.22 -1.63
C ILE A 425 -35.76 -6.26 -0.41
N HIS A 426 -35.38 -6.67 0.81
CA HIS A 426 -35.52 -5.90 2.05
C HIS A 426 -34.25 -5.87 2.92
N GLU A 427 -33.05 -5.90 2.33
CA GLU A 427 -31.83 -5.69 3.11
C GLU A 427 -31.73 -4.24 3.57
N SER A 428 -32.16 -3.98 4.81
CA SER A 428 -31.69 -2.84 5.59
C SER A 428 -30.15 -2.81 5.56
N LYS A 429 -29.52 -1.63 5.69
CA LYS A 429 -28.05 -1.43 5.86
C LYS A 429 -27.40 -2.26 7.01
N HIS A 430 -28.13 -3.17 7.65
CA HIS A 430 -27.76 -4.02 8.78
C HIS A 430 -28.16 -5.46 8.46
N ALA A 431 -27.40 -6.13 7.59
CA ALA A 431 -27.55 -7.56 7.37
C ALA A 431 -26.63 -8.28 8.37
N LEU A 432 -27.23 -8.82 9.44
CA LEU A 432 -26.51 -9.59 10.43
C LEU A 432 -26.55 -11.06 10.04
N LEU A 433 -25.39 -11.69 9.86
CA LEU A 433 -25.28 -13.13 9.72
C LEU A 433 -24.64 -13.72 10.97
N GLU A 434 -25.26 -14.76 11.51
CA GLU A 434 -24.73 -15.54 12.61
C GLU A 434 -24.10 -16.82 12.04
N PHE A 435 -22.81 -17.02 12.31
CA PHE A 435 -22.10 -18.27 12.03
C PHE A 435 -21.17 -18.59 13.20
N SER A 436 -20.79 -19.86 13.33
CA SER A 436 -19.84 -20.30 14.33
C SER A 436 -18.48 -20.54 13.70
N HIS A 437 -17.42 -20.37 14.49
CA HIS A 437 -16.07 -20.74 14.08
C HIS A 437 -15.39 -21.57 15.16
N GLN A 438 -14.29 -22.22 14.80
CA GLN A 438 -13.43 -22.94 15.73
C GLN A 438 -11.99 -22.76 15.30
N LEU A 439 -11.17 -22.20 16.18
CA LEU A 439 -9.73 -22.10 16.01
C LEU A 439 -9.09 -23.48 16.27
N GLU A 440 -8.02 -23.79 15.53
CA GLU A 440 -7.27 -25.03 15.77
C GLU A 440 -6.71 -25.08 17.20
N GLY A 441 -6.94 -26.20 17.89
CA GLY A 441 -6.55 -26.40 19.28
C GLY A 441 -7.65 -26.09 20.32
N GLU A 442 -8.73 -25.41 19.95
CA GLU A 442 -9.87 -25.19 20.83
C GLU A 442 -10.82 -26.40 20.87
N ARG A 443 -11.29 -26.79 22.07
CA ARG A 443 -12.20 -27.95 22.24
C ARG A 443 -13.66 -27.65 21.91
N GLU A 444 -14.07 -26.39 22.01
CA GLU A 444 -15.45 -25.95 21.80
C GLU A 444 -15.52 -24.98 20.61
N SER A 445 -16.61 -25.01 19.84
CA SER A 445 -16.90 -24.00 18.81
C SER A 445 -17.23 -22.67 19.49
N SER A 446 -16.60 -21.59 19.03
CA SER A 446 -16.76 -20.26 19.60
C SER A 446 -18.08 -19.58 19.18
N THR A 447 -18.40 -18.52 19.94
CA THR A 447 -19.56 -17.63 19.91
C THR A 447 -19.99 -17.22 18.50
N PRO A 448 -21.32 -17.11 18.21
CA PRO A 448 -21.83 -16.55 16.96
C PRO A 448 -21.21 -15.18 16.67
N CYS A 449 -20.55 -15.06 15.52
CA CYS A 449 -19.91 -13.81 15.09
C CYS A 449 -20.93 -12.89 14.41
N LEU A 450 -20.82 -11.59 14.67
CA LEU A 450 -21.65 -10.58 14.02
C LEU A 450 -20.97 -10.05 12.77
N SER A 451 -21.75 -9.97 11.70
CA SER A 451 -21.30 -9.38 10.45
C SER A 451 -21.81 -7.96 10.27
N TYR A 452 -20.98 -7.10 9.72
CA TYR A 452 -21.32 -5.73 9.34
C TYR A 452 -20.84 -5.44 7.92
N TRP A 453 -21.47 -4.48 7.25
CA TRP A 453 -21.03 -4.06 5.92
C TRP A 453 -19.71 -3.31 6.01
N GLY A 454 -18.71 -3.80 5.28
CA GLY A 454 -17.46 -3.12 4.99
C GLY A 454 -17.54 -2.31 3.69
N GLU A 455 -16.38 -2.12 3.08
CA GLU A 455 -16.26 -1.38 1.82
C GLU A 455 -16.75 -2.21 0.62
N ASN A 456 -17.16 -1.53 -0.45
CA ASN A 456 -17.45 -2.13 -1.77
C ASN A 456 -18.48 -3.29 -1.79
N GLY A 457 -19.35 -3.35 -0.78
CA GLY A 457 -20.39 -4.38 -0.70
C GLY A 457 -19.91 -5.73 -0.18
N TRP A 458 -18.76 -5.78 0.50
CA TRP A 458 -18.34 -6.93 1.29
C TRP A 458 -18.80 -6.77 2.74
N MET A 459 -19.15 -7.88 3.40
CA MET A 459 -19.36 -7.93 4.84
C MET A 459 -18.10 -8.41 5.55
N MET A 460 -17.95 -8.00 6.80
CA MET A 460 -16.83 -8.38 7.65
C MET A 460 -17.31 -8.89 9.00
N SER A 461 -16.61 -9.86 9.57
CA SER A 461 -16.87 -10.39 10.92
C SER A 461 -15.58 -10.57 11.67
N GLU A 462 -15.43 -9.87 12.79
CA GLU A 462 -14.28 -10.02 13.67
C GLU A 462 -14.36 -11.36 14.41
N LEU A 463 -13.28 -12.12 14.36
CA LEU A 463 -13.19 -13.48 14.91
C LEU A 463 -12.36 -13.51 16.19
N TYR A 464 -11.21 -12.83 16.18
CA TYR A 464 -10.19 -12.93 17.21
C TYR A 464 -9.23 -11.74 17.13
N GLN A 465 -8.52 -11.45 18.22
CA GLN A 465 -7.51 -10.40 18.29
C GLN A 465 -6.20 -10.93 18.88
N PHE A 466 -5.07 -10.47 18.32
CA PHE A 466 -3.74 -10.79 18.84
C PHE A 466 -2.78 -9.62 18.66
N THR A 467 -1.71 -9.62 19.43
CA THR A 467 -0.64 -8.63 19.30
C THR A 467 0.49 -9.24 18.49
N SER A 468 0.85 -8.61 17.38
CA SER A 468 1.93 -9.10 16.51
C SER A 468 3.28 -8.84 17.15
N ASP A 469 4.17 -9.83 17.08
CA ASP A 469 5.59 -9.69 17.43
C ASP A 469 6.46 -9.29 16.22
N GLY A 470 5.83 -9.04 15.07
CA GLY A 470 6.49 -8.76 13.78
C GLY A 470 6.94 -10.01 13.02
N THR A 471 6.64 -11.22 13.52
CA THR A 471 6.88 -12.47 12.79
C THR A 471 5.65 -12.89 11.99
N SER A 472 5.79 -13.94 11.17
CA SER A 472 4.64 -14.47 10.44
C SER A 472 3.64 -15.10 11.40
N PHE A 473 2.37 -14.75 11.26
CA PHE A 473 1.28 -15.27 12.07
C PHE A 473 0.46 -16.29 11.28
N ASP A 474 0.39 -17.51 11.77
CA ASP A 474 -0.36 -18.62 11.17
C ASP A 474 -1.66 -18.87 11.92
N LEU A 475 -2.75 -19.11 11.19
CA LEU A 475 -4.07 -19.26 11.77
C LEU A 475 -4.92 -20.29 11.00
N ASP A 476 -5.30 -21.37 11.68
CA ASP A 476 -6.22 -22.37 11.18
C ASP A 476 -7.61 -22.18 11.79
N ILE A 477 -8.61 -21.98 10.92
CA ILE A 477 -10.01 -21.77 11.34
C ILE A 477 -10.93 -22.70 10.58
N ARG A 478 -11.89 -23.30 11.28
CA ARG A 478 -13.07 -23.93 10.70
C ARG A 478 -14.30 -23.05 10.93
N PHE A 479 -14.97 -22.68 9.86
CA PHE A 479 -16.23 -21.95 9.86
C PHE A 479 -17.38 -22.91 9.61
N ASP A 480 -18.52 -22.66 10.25
CA ASP A 480 -19.73 -23.46 10.11
C ASP A 480 -20.99 -22.57 10.02
N PHE A 481 -21.65 -22.67 8.87
CA PHE A 481 -22.84 -21.93 8.48
C PHE A 481 -24.14 -22.77 8.54
N ARG A 482 -24.11 -24.00 9.10
CA ARG A 482 -25.22 -24.98 9.08
C ARG A 482 -26.51 -24.52 9.75
N GLU A 483 -26.43 -23.92 10.94
CA GLU A 483 -27.59 -23.86 11.84
C GLU A 483 -28.57 -22.70 11.60
N HIS A 484 -28.27 -21.74 10.73
CA HIS A 484 -29.07 -20.49 10.64
C HIS A 484 -29.63 -20.19 9.25
N ILE A 485 -29.84 -21.26 8.49
CA ILE A 485 -30.43 -21.25 7.16
C ILE A 485 -31.96 -21.45 7.25
N PHE A 486 -32.70 -20.58 7.93
CA PHE A 486 -34.19 -20.56 7.81
C PHE A 486 -34.70 -19.34 7.03
N GLU A 487 -34.07 -18.17 7.15
CA GLU A 487 -34.37 -17.01 6.28
C GLU A 487 -33.61 -17.03 4.94
N TYR A 488 -32.54 -17.84 4.83
CA TYR A 488 -31.55 -17.72 3.75
C TYR A 488 -31.29 -19.00 2.93
N ARG A 489 -32.19 -20.00 2.95
CA ARG A 489 -32.08 -21.35 2.32
C ARG A 489 -31.66 -21.47 0.86
N ASN A 490 -31.47 -20.37 0.15
CA ASN A 490 -31.10 -20.36 -1.25
C ASN A 490 -29.93 -19.44 -1.60
N ARG A 491 -29.16 -18.97 -0.61
CA ARG A 491 -28.08 -18.01 -0.84
C ARG A 491 -26.71 -18.69 -0.80
N THR A 492 -25.91 -18.37 -1.80
CA THR A 492 -24.51 -18.78 -1.91
C THR A 492 -23.64 -17.75 -1.21
N VAL A 493 -22.76 -18.21 -0.31
CA VAL A 493 -21.78 -17.38 0.39
C VAL A 493 -20.50 -17.35 -0.44
N VAL A 494 -19.94 -16.15 -0.61
CA VAL A 494 -18.67 -15.95 -1.30
C VAL A 494 -17.69 -15.34 -0.32
N ILE A 495 -16.52 -15.92 -0.18
CA ILE A 495 -15.48 -15.53 0.77
C ILE A 495 -14.32 -14.92 -0.01
N GLU A 496 -14.00 -13.66 0.30
CA GLU A 496 -12.86 -12.97 -0.28
C GLU A 496 -11.56 -13.41 0.40
N GLY A 497 -11.58 -13.51 1.74
CA GLY A 497 -10.39 -13.81 2.52
C GLY A 497 -10.51 -13.50 4.01
N ILE A 498 -9.35 -13.43 4.68
CA ILE A 498 -9.20 -12.96 6.07
C ILE A 498 -8.40 -11.67 6.09
N GLU A 499 -8.96 -10.66 6.74
CA GLU A 499 -8.38 -9.33 6.87
C GLU A 499 -7.86 -9.08 8.29
N PHE A 500 -6.59 -8.73 8.37
CA PHE A 500 -5.87 -8.30 9.55
C PHE A 500 -5.85 -6.78 9.60
N ARG A 501 -6.54 -6.19 10.58
CA ARG A 501 -6.58 -4.74 10.75
C ARG A 501 -5.98 -4.30 12.08
N PRO A 502 -5.13 -3.27 12.10
CA PRO A 502 -4.68 -2.63 13.33
C PRO A 502 -5.87 -2.15 14.14
N LEU A 503 -5.89 -2.50 15.44
CA LEU A 503 -6.85 -1.96 16.39
C LEU A 503 -6.52 -0.48 16.63
N SER A 504 -7.30 0.43 16.03
CA SER A 504 -7.03 1.86 16.14
C SER A 504 -7.32 2.34 17.55
N HIS A 505 -6.25 2.56 18.28
CA HIS A 505 -5.80 3.89 18.65
C HIS A 505 -6.78 4.94 19.32
N VAL A 506 -8.08 4.70 19.64
CA VAL A 506 -9.00 5.77 20.15
C VAL A 506 -8.93 5.93 21.66
N GLU A 507 -8.41 7.07 22.15
CA GLU A 507 -8.35 7.36 23.59
C GLU A 507 -9.78 7.31 24.14
N TYR A 508 -10.15 6.17 24.70
CA TYR A 508 -11.14 6.15 25.73
C TYR A 508 -10.42 6.81 26.89
N GLU A 509 -10.88 7.99 27.29
CA GLU A 509 -10.98 8.24 28.72
C GLU A 509 -11.77 7.03 29.25
N VAL A 510 -11.04 5.98 29.61
CA VAL A 510 -11.44 5.08 30.66
C VAL A 510 -11.83 6.08 31.73
N LEU A 511 -13.13 6.18 32.00
CA LEU A 511 -13.53 6.54 33.34
C LEU A 511 -12.91 5.42 34.15
N GLU A 512 -11.63 5.60 34.52
CA GLU A 512 -11.11 4.96 35.68
C GLU A 512 -12.24 5.19 36.67
N ASP A 513 -12.70 4.09 37.23
CA ASP A 513 -13.09 4.14 38.60
C ASP A 513 -11.90 4.80 39.33
N GLU A 514 -11.79 6.14 39.26
CA GLU A 514 -10.65 6.87 39.81
C GLU A 514 -10.62 6.35 41.22
N GLU A 515 -9.46 5.78 41.54
CA GLU A 515 -9.21 5.04 42.75
C GLU A 515 -9.93 5.75 43.90
N VAL A 516 -10.42 4.95 44.84
CA VAL A 516 -10.67 5.49 46.17
C VAL A 516 -9.35 6.10 46.60
N ASP A 517 -9.23 7.42 46.43
CA ASP A 517 -8.10 8.17 46.90
C ASP A 517 -8.12 8.00 48.42
N THR A 518 -7.29 7.08 48.88
CA THR A 518 -7.08 6.82 50.30
C THR A 518 -6.22 7.92 50.92
N HIS A 519 -5.89 8.98 50.16
CA HIS A 519 -5.20 10.15 50.66
C HIS A 519 -6.09 11.41 50.68
N PRO A 520 -6.29 12.03 51.87
CA PRO A 520 -7.18 13.15 52.06
C PRO A 520 -6.50 14.48 51.71
N THR A 521 -6.23 14.75 50.44
CA THR A 521 -5.63 16.03 50.04
C THR A 521 -6.03 16.48 48.63
N LEU A 522 -7.23 17.06 48.50
CA LEU A 522 -7.45 18.28 47.73
C LEU A 522 -8.79 18.92 48.11
N SER A 523 -8.67 20.17 48.54
CA SER A 523 -9.69 21.01 49.13
C SER A 523 -10.48 21.78 48.07
N ILE A 524 -11.79 21.93 48.29
CA ILE A 524 -12.72 22.91 47.69
C ILE A 524 -13.25 22.55 46.28
N GLU A 525 -14.34 21.77 46.20
CA GLU A 525 -15.26 21.80 45.01
C GLU A 525 -16.57 21.01 45.21
N TRP A 526 -16.66 20.10 46.18
CA TRP A 526 -17.87 19.28 46.41
C TRP A 526 -19.12 20.11 46.76
N GLU A 527 -18.96 21.31 47.33
CA GLU A 527 -20.08 22.20 47.69
C GLU A 527 -20.89 22.66 46.48
N GLN A 528 -20.25 22.79 45.32
CA GLN A 528 -20.91 23.18 44.07
C GLN A 528 -21.55 21.99 43.33
N LYS A 529 -21.25 20.76 43.77
CA LYS A 529 -21.72 19.51 43.15
C LYS A 529 -22.99 18.95 43.80
N LEU A 530 -23.43 19.50 44.92
CA LEU A 530 -24.69 19.10 45.56
C LEU A 530 -25.87 19.77 44.80
N PRO A 531 -26.89 19.02 44.34
CA PRO A 531 -28.02 19.60 43.61
C PRO A 531 -28.78 20.61 44.46
N ASP A 532 -29.25 21.72 43.86
CA ASP A 532 -30.01 22.76 44.57
C ASP A 532 -31.27 22.24 45.27
N ASP A 533 -31.85 21.15 44.76
CA ASP A 533 -33.04 20.50 45.28
C ASP A 533 -32.76 19.31 46.21
N TYR A 534 -31.53 19.15 46.71
CA TYR A 534 -31.15 18.05 47.61
C TYR A 534 -32.10 17.87 48.81
N LYS A 535 -32.62 18.98 49.37
CA LYS A 535 -33.57 18.95 50.49
C LYS A 535 -34.91 18.29 50.10
N GLN A 536 -35.34 18.45 48.86
CA GLN A 536 -36.56 17.81 48.36
C GLN A 536 -36.32 16.32 48.13
N ILE A 537 -35.15 15.97 47.57
CA ILE A 537 -34.75 14.57 47.33
C ILE A 537 -34.70 13.78 48.65
N ILE A 538 -34.12 14.36 49.71
CA ILE A 538 -34.05 13.71 51.03
C ILE A 538 -35.45 13.49 51.64
N LYS A 539 -36.42 14.39 51.41
CA LYS A 539 -37.81 14.17 51.87
C LYS A 539 -38.44 12.93 51.24
N HIS A 540 -37.95 12.52 50.08
CA HIS A 540 -38.38 11.30 49.42
C HIS A 540 -37.62 10.05 49.91
N SER A 541 -36.55 10.18 50.69
CA SER A 541 -35.79 9.02 51.20
C SER A 541 -36.68 8.05 51.98
N LYS A 542 -36.49 6.75 51.74
CA LYS A 542 -37.19 5.67 52.45
C LYS A 542 -36.73 5.52 53.91
N ARG A 543 -35.50 5.92 54.23
CA ARG A 543 -34.92 5.87 55.59
C ARG A 543 -34.60 7.29 56.06
N SER A 544 -34.69 7.53 57.37
CA SER A 544 -34.08 8.73 57.95
C SER A 544 -32.59 8.66 57.69
N LEU A 545 -32.10 9.51 56.79
CA LEU A 545 -30.67 9.71 56.59
C LEU A 545 -30.21 10.63 57.73
N GLU A 546 -29.15 10.24 58.42
CA GLU A 546 -28.52 11.08 59.44
C GLU A 546 -27.20 11.61 58.89
N TRP A 547 -27.00 12.92 58.96
CA TRP A 547 -25.76 13.57 58.54
C TRP A 547 -25.55 14.80 59.43
N THR A 548 -24.29 15.08 59.76
CA THR A 548 -23.90 16.20 60.61
C THR A 548 -23.23 17.31 59.80
N THR A 549 -22.66 16.97 58.64
CA THR A 549 -22.00 17.92 57.75
C THR A 549 -22.54 17.81 56.31
N LYS A 550 -22.41 18.89 55.52
CA LYS A 550 -22.78 18.83 54.09
C LYS A 550 -21.85 17.92 53.29
N LYS A 551 -20.61 17.70 53.75
CA LYS A 551 -19.65 16.78 53.12
C LYS A 551 -20.10 15.33 53.29
N GLU A 552 -20.55 14.95 54.48
CA GLU A 552 -21.18 13.64 54.72
C GLU A 552 -22.44 13.47 53.86
N LEU A 553 -23.24 14.54 53.73
CA LEU A 553 -24.41 14.51 52.89
C LEU A 553 -24.06 14.26 51.41
N TYR A 554 -23.04 14.93 50.88
CA TYR A 554 -22.55 14.67 49.53
C TYR A 554 -22.09 13.21 49.37
N HIS A 555 -21.35 12.69 50.35
CA HIS A 555 -20.91 11.29 50.32
C HIS A 555 -22.08 10.29 50.32
N LEU A 556 -23.13 10.53 51.12
CA LEU A 556 -24.36 9.74 51.11
C LEU A 556 -25.06 9.77 49.74
N PHE A 557 -25.08 10.93 49.10
CA PHE A 557 -25.61 11.08 47.74
C PHE A 557 -24.77 10.32 46.70
N CYS A 558 -23.45 10.28 46.83
CA CYS A 558 -22.58 9.47 45.96
C CYS A 558 -22.76 7.96 46.19
N GLN A 559 -22.97 7.51 47.44
CA GLN A 559 -23.25 6.10 47.76
C GLN A 559 -24.61 5.64 47.24
N GLY A 560 -25.59 6.55 47.24
CA GLY A 560 -26.94 6.32 46.77
C GLY A 560 -27.87 5.73 47.83
N PHE A 561 -29.17 5.93 47.62
CA PHE A 561 -30.22 5.47 48.53
C PHE A 561 -31.57 5.33 47.83
N LEU A 562 -32.49 4.58 48.47
CA LEU A 562 -33.86 4.41 47.98
C LEU A 562 -34.71 5.65 48.27
N ILE A 563 -35.39 6.15 47.24
CA ILE A 563 -36.39 7.21 47.32
C ILE A 563 -37.79 6.67 46.97
N ASN A 564 -38.80 7.27 47.60
CA ASN A 564 -40.22 7.01 47.42
C ASN A 564 -40.89 8.27 46.87
N ILE A 565 -41.15 8.27 45.58
CA ILE A 565 -41.84 9.38 44.93
C ILE A 565 -43.33 9.06 44.88
N ARG A 566 -44.17 9.94 45.46
CA ARG A 566 -45.64 9.77 45.45
C ARG A 566 -46.16 9.85 44.02
N LYS A 567 -46.67 8.74 43.49
CA LYS A 567 -47.33 8.68 42.17
C LYS A 567 -48.83 9.05 42.30
N GLY A 568 -49.14 10.32 42.48
CA GLY A 568 -50.53 10.81 42.43
C GLY A 568 -51.49 10.17 43.46
N PHE A 569 -52.78 10.46 43.32
CA PHE A 569 -53.80 10.18 44.35
C PHE A 569 -54.27 8.71 44.40
N LEU A 570 -53.95 7.89 43.40
CA LEU A 570 -54.23 6.47 43.41
C LEU A 570 -53.08 5.70 42.74
N PHE A 571 -52.56 4.69 43.47
CA PHE A 571 -51.61 3.63 43.08
C PHE A 571 -50.09 3.85 43.26
N ASN A 572 -49.53 2.97 44.10
CA ASN A 572 -48.16 2.51 44.32
C ASN A 572 -47.02 3.53 44.52
N LYS A 573 -46.44 3.50 45.72
CA LYS A 573 -45.08 3.96 46.02
C LYS A 573 -44.10 3.13 45.18
N GLY A 574 -43.49 3.73 44.16
CA GLY A 574 -42.35 3.13 43.46
C GLY A 574 -41.09 3.40 44.26
N GLU A 575 -40.31 2.36 44.55
CA GLU A 575 -38.97 2.50 45.13
C GLU A 575 -37.98 2.68 43.98
N GLU A 576 -37.29 3.81 43.96
CA GLU A 576 -36.28 4.15 42.95
C GLU A 576 -34.93 4.34 43.67
N TRP A 577 -33.83 3.95 43.04
CA TRP A 577 -32.49 4.13 43.62
C TRP A 577 -31.86 5.39 43.05
N PHE A 578 -31.51 6.33 43.91
CA PHE A 578 -30.99 7.64 43.54
C PHE A 578 -29.55 7.78 44.01
N PHE A 579 -28.68 8.36 43.17
CA PHE A 579 -27.30 8.71 43.54
C PHE A 579 -26.79 9.89 42.70
N LEU A 580 -25.62 10.44 43.06
CA LEU A 580 -24.92 11.46 42.26
C LEU A 580 -23.68 10.89 41.59
N ALA A 581 -23.50 11.24 40.32
CA ALA A 581 -22.23 11.06 39.63
C ALA A 581 -21.18 12.05 40.17
N LYS A 582 -19.89 11.77 39.92
CA LYS A 582 -18.75 12.61 40.36
C LYS A 582 -18.82 14.07 39.85
N ASN A 583 -19.54 14.30 38.76
CA ASN A 583 -19.79 15.63 38.19
C ASN A 583 -21.01 16.36 38.81
N GLY A 584 -21.62 15.81 39.86
CA GLY A 584 -22.78 16.39 40.56
C GLY A 584 -24.12 16.20 39.83
N LYS A 585 -24.14 15.53 38.68
CA LYS A 585 -25.39 15.23 37.96
C LYS A 585 -26.14 14.06 38.62
N LYS A 586 -27.46 14.12 38.56
CA LYS A 586 -28.36 13.16 39.21
C LYS A 586 -28.41 11.85 38.43
N CYS A 587 -28.30 10.72 39.12
CA CYS A 587 -28.47 9.40 38.56
C CYS A 587 -29.68 8.71 39.22
N LEU A 588 -30.36 7.86 38.45
CA LEU A 588 -31.55 7.14 38.89
C LEU A 588 -31.47 5.70 38.43
N MET A 589 -31.99 4.77 39.20
CA MET A 589 -32.25 3.41 38.75
C MET A 589 -33.69 3.02 39.08
N LEU A 590 -34.41 2.54 38.07
CA LEU A 590 -35.77 2.03 38.20
C LEU A 590 -35.74 0.51 38.37
N PRO A 591 -36.55 -0.08 39.28
CA PRO A 591 -36.59 -1.52 39.49
C PRO A 591 -37.20 -2.25 38.30
N ALA A 592 -36.77 -3.49 38.08
CA ALA A 592 -37.32 -4.39 37.06
C ALA A 592 -38.87 -4.45 37.08
N ARG A 593 -39.48 -4.39 38.27
CA ARG A 593 -40.93 -4.46 38.49
C ARG A 593 -41.72 -3.28 37.89
N GLU A 594 -41.07 -2.14 37.68
CA GLU A 594 -41.69 -0.96 37.08
C GLU A 594 -41.48 -0.86 35.57
N ILE A 595 -40.45 -1.53 35.03
CA ILE A 595 -40.06 -1.44 33.62
C ILE A 595 -40.43 -2.68 32.78
N LEU A 596 -40.66 -3.83 33.41
CA LEU A 596 -40.99 -5.09 32.73
C LEU A 596 -42.48 -5.45 32.86
N VAL A 597 -42.99 -6.17 31.86
CA VAL A 597 -44.36 -6.71 31.88
C VAL A 597 -44.47 -7.84 32.90
N LYS A 598 -45.14 -7.58 34.04
CA LYS A 598 -45.18 -8.48 35.20
C LYS A 598 -45.63 -9.91 34.90
N SER A 599 -46.56 -10.10 33.96
CA SER A 599 -47.07 -11.42 33.57
C SER A 599 -46.07 -12.27 32.77
N LYS A 600 -45.03 -11.66 32.19
CA LYS A 600 -43.99 -12.36 31.44
C LYS A 600 -42.82 -12.87 32.31
N TRP A 601 -42.77 -12.50 33.58
CA TRP A 601 -41.60 -12.74 34.42
C TRP A 601 -41.97 -13.34 35.78
N SER A 602 -41.09 -14.20 36.28
CA SER A 602 -41.10 -14.65 37.67
C SER A 602 -40.37 -13.64 38.57
N TRP A 603 -40.68 -13.63 39.87
CA TRP A 603 -40.18 -12.64 40.82
C TRP A 603 -39.63 -13.31 42.08
N LYS A 604 -38.42 -12.95 42.51
CA LYS A 604 -37.80 -13.47 43.73
C LYS A 604 -37.09 -12.36 44.51
N PRO A 605 -37.02 -12.44 45.86
CA PRO A 605 -36.11 -11.61 46.62
C PRO A 605 -34.66 -12.03 46.36
N LEU A 606 -33.75 -11.06 46.31
CA LEU A 606 -32.33 -11.30 46.12
C LEU A 606 -31.53 -10.30 46.97
N SER A 607 -30.72 -10.79 47.91
CA SER A 607 -30.01 -9.96 48.90
C SER A 607 -28.95 -9.05 48.29
N THR A 608 -28.36 -9.46 47.17
CA THR A 608 -27.41 -8.66 46.38
C THR A 608 -28.09 -7.56 45.57
N SER A 609 -29.43 -7.50 45.57
CA SER A 609 -30.18 -6.49 44.83
C SER A 609 -30.37 -5.21 45.62
N ARG A 610 -30.29 -4.06 44.94
CA ARG A 610 -30.69 -2.74 45.47
C ARG A 610 -32.20 -2.65 45.75
N PHE A 611 -32.99 -3.53 45.14
CA PHE A 611 -34.45 -3.57 45.27
C PHE A 611 -34.91 -4.85 45.97
N LYS A 612 -36.10 -4.81 46.57
CA LYS A 612 -36.68 -5.94 47.33
C LYS A 612 -36.81 -7.22 46.49
N GLU A 613 -37.11 -7.08 45.21
CA GLU A 613 -37.34 -8.20 44.29
C GLU A 613 -36.67 -7.93 42.95
N VAL A 614 -36.23 -8.99 42.30
CA VAL A 614 -35.70 -9.00 40.93
C VAL A 614 -36.62 -9.82 40.02
N ALA A 615 -36.60 -9.52 38.73
CA ALA A 615 -37.26 -10.36 37.74
C ALA A 615 -36.31 -11.50 37.35
N PHE A 616 -36.83 -12.72 37.18
CA PHE A 616 -36.07 -13.84 36.66
C PHE A 616 -36.95 -14.74 35.78
N ASP A 617 -36.33 -15.56 34.93
CA ASP A 617 -36.98 -16.52 34.03
C ASP A 617 -38.15 -15.90 33.23
N CYS A 618 -37.82 -15.21 32.15
CA CYS A 618 -38.83 -14.66 31.26
C CYS A 618 -39.55 -15.79 30.50
N HIS A 619 -40.88 -15.87 30.65
CA HIS A 619 -41.76 -16.88 30.07
C HIS A 619 -42.01 -16.69 28.55
N GLY A 620 -40.96 -16.37 27.80
CA GLY A 620 -41.03 -16.11 26.36
C GLY A 620 -39.65 -15.96 25.72
N ARG A 621 -39.66 -15.79 24.40
CA ARG A 621 -38.45 -15.57 23.58
C ARG A 621 -38.09 -14.09 23.43
N ASP A 622 -38.96 -13.21 23.92
CA ASP A 622 -38.84 -11.77 23.84
C ASP A 622 -39.42 -11.08 25.08
N PHE A 623 -38.91 -9.90 25.39
CA PHE A 623 -39.48 -9.04 26.43
C PHE A 623 -39.44 -7.58 26.00
N VAL A 624 -40.27 -6.78 26.68
CA VAL A 624 -40.40 -5.36 26.43
C VAL A 624 -39.96 -4.62 27.68
N ILE A 625 -39.07 -3.63 27.50
CA ILE A 625 -38.71 -2.66 28.51
C ILE A 625 -39.52 -1.39 28.23
N ASN A 626 -40.35 -1.01 29.20
CA ASN A 626 -41.16 0.20 29.16
C ASN A 626 -40.68 1.16 30.23
N ILE A 627 -39.93 2.18 29.82
CA ILE A 627 -39.40 3.20 30.71
C ILE A 627 -40.36 4.37 30.69
N LYS A 628 -40.81 4.81 31.87
CA LYS A 628 -41.56 6.05 32.04
C LYS A 628 -40.93 6.88 33.16
N ILE A 629 -40.25 7.95 32.79
CA ILE A 629 -39.61 8.87 33.75
C ILE A 629 -40.50 10.11 33.91
N LYS A 630 -40.73 10.52 35.16
CA LYS A 630 -41.43 11.76 35.47
C LYS A 630 -40.44 12.93 35.47
N SER A 631 -40.91 14.09 35.00
CA SER A 631 -40.15 15.33 34.95
C SER A 631 -39.61 15.75 36.33
N GLY A 632 -38.38 16.27 36.37
CA GLY A 632 -37.76 16.88 37.55
C GLY A 632 -36.81 16.00 38.38
N ILE A 633 -36.77 14.68 38.19
CA ILE A 633 -35.87 13.78 38.94
C ILE A 633 -34.46 13.77 38.32
N LEU A 634 -34.38 13.77 37.00
CA LEU A 634 -33.12 13.86 36.27
C LEU A 634 -32.66 15.32 36.15
N SER A 635 -31.35 15.54 36.07
CA SER A 635 -30.81 16.86 35.75
C SER A 635 -31.29 17.33 34.37
N PRO A 636 -31.82 18.56 34.23
CA PRO A 636 -32.30 19.09 32.95
C PRO A 636 -31.16 19.26 31.95
N HIS A 637 -31.49 19.31 30.65
CA HIS A 637 -30.54 19.48 29.54
C HIS A 637 -29.35 18.52 29.60
N THR A 638 -29.59 17.31 30.09
CA THR A 638 -28.55 16.30 30.27
C THR A 638 -28.95 15.06 29.48
N THR A 639 -28.02 14.55 28.69
CA THR A 639 -28.17 13.28 27.99
C THR A 639 -27.84 12.15 28.96
N TYR A 640 -28.69 11.15 29.02
CA TYR A 640 -28.55 9.96 29.86
C TYR A 640 -28.37 8.74 28.99
N ALA A 641 -27.39 7.90 29.33
CA ALA A 641 -27.32 6.52 28.87
C ALA A 641 -28.16 5.65 29.81
N CYS A 642 -28.99 4.79 29.22
CA CYS A 642 -29.88 3.87 29.93
C CYS A 642 -29.24 2.47 29.94
N TYR A 643 -28.85 1.98 31.11
CA TYR A 643 -28.17 0.70 31.29
C TYR A 643 -29.10 -0.35 31.88
N LEU A 644 -29.34 -1.45 31.16
CA LEU A 644 -30.00 -2.62 31.71
C LEU A 644 -29.02 -3.32 32.67
N VAL A 645 -29.43 -3.50 33.93
CA VAL A 645 -28.61 -4.16 34.97
C VAL A 645 -29.17 -5.56 35.22
N TYR A 646 -28.33 -6.57 35.01
CA TYR A 646 -28.75 -7.97 34.94
C TYR A 646 -27.66 -8.94 35.42
N GLU A 647 -28.05 -10.19 35.65
CA GLU A 647 -27.19 -11.33 35.97
C GLU A 647 -27.66 -12.52 35.13
N ILE A 648 -26.74 -13.43 34.79
CA ILE A 648 -27.04 -14.67 34.06
C ILE A 648 -26.62 -15.83 34.94
N THR A 649 -27.53 -16.75 35.23
CA THR A 649 -27.21 -17.96 35.99
C THR A 649 -26.29 -18.88 35.20
N GLU A 650 -25.44 -19.66 35.89
CA GLU A 650 -24.47 -20.56 35.25
C GLU A 650 -25.14 -21.54 34.26
N ASN A 651 -24.43 -21.88 33.17
CA ASN A 651 -24.81 -22.86 32.13
C ASN A 651 -25.86 -22.44 31.06
N HIS A 652 -25.85 -21.18 30.60
CA HIS A 652 -26.78 -20.73 29.56
C HIS A 652 -26.09 -20.25 28.28
N SER A 653 -25.75 -21.21 27.40
CA SER A 653 -25.14 -20.96 26.09
C SER A 653 -26.00 -20.14 25.14
N HIS A 654 -27.32 -20.05 25.36
CA HIS A 654 -28.22 -19.27 24.49
C HIS A 654 -28.10 -17.74 24.66
N PHE A 655 -27.45 -17.24 25.71
CA PHE A 655 -27.12 -15.81 25.85
C PHE A 655 -25.82 -15.42 25.16
N MET A 656 -25.13 -16.38 24.53
CA MET A 656 -23.99 -16.12 23.64
C MET A 656 -24.41 -15.46 22.32
N PHE A 657 -25.70 -15.41 22.03
CA PHE A 657 -26.27 -14.78 20.84
C PHE A 657 -26.57 -13.29 21.06
N PRO A 658 -26.45 -12.45 20.03
CA PRO A 658 -26.85 -11.05 20.11
C PRO A 658 -28.35 -10.91 20.41
N VAL A 659 -28.69 -9.84 21.11
CA VAL A 659 -30.06 -9.40 21.36
C VAL A 659 -30.43 -8.34 20.34
N SER A 660 -31.41 -8.63 19.49
CA SER A 660 -32.06 -7.65 18.61
C SER A 660 -32.95 -6.73 19.44
N VAL A 661 -32.74 -5.42 19.32
CA VAL A 661 -33.53 -4.39 19.99
C VAL A 661 -34.29 -3.59 18.97
N TYR A 662 -35.58 -3.46 19.20
CA TYR A 662 -36.46 -2.61 18.41
C TYR A 662 -36.94 -1.46 19.29
N GLU A 663 -36.47 -0.26 18.98
CA GLU A 663 -36.88 0.97 19.67
C GLU A 663 -38.05 1.61 18.91
N PHE A 664 -39.16 1.82 19.63
CA PHE A 664 -40.36 2.44 19.09
C PHE A 664 -40.42 3.91 19.51
N LYS A 665 -40.22 4.82 18.56
CA LYS A 665 -40.40 6.27 18.76
C LYS A 665 -41.76 6.71 18.21
N LEU A 666 -42.42 7.66 18.89
CA LEU A 666 -43.79 8.11 18.58
C LEU A 666 -44.00 8.67 17.16
N PHE A 667 -42.93 8.98 16.41
CA PHE A 667 -43.02 9.62 15.08
C PHE A 667 -41.95 9.18 14.05
N SER A 668 -41.23 8.06 14.24
CA SER A 668 -40.17 7.62 13.30
C SER A 668 -40.13 6.11 13.07
N ASN A 669 -39.45 5.71 11.98
CA ASN A 669 -39.15 4.32 11.65
C ASN A 669 -38.59 3.53 12.86
N GLN A 670 -38.91 2.24 12.90
CA GLN A 670 -38.40 1.30 13.90
C GLN A 670 -36.85 1.23 13.79
N ILE A 671 -36.14 1.74 14.79
CA ILE A 671 -34.68 1.63 14.84
C ILE A 671 -34.36 0.24 15.39
N ARG A 672 -33.61 -0.56 14.61
CA ARG A 672 -33.15 -1.89 15.01
C ARG A 672 -31.65 -1.84 15.29
N TYR A 673 -31.26 -2.14 16.52
CA TYR A 673 -29.85 -2.29 16.92
C TYR A 673 -29.62 -3.56 17.71
N TYR A 674 -28.36 -3.89 17.97
CA TYR A 674 -27.97 -5.13 18.66
C TYR A 674 -27.03 -4.85 19.83
N PHE A 675 -27.07 -5.73 20.83
CA PHE A 675 -26.12 -5.79 21.96
C PHE A 675 -26.00 -7.25 22.45
N TYR A 676 -25.05 -7.56 23.33
CA TYR A 676 -24.95 -8.90 23.94
C TYR A 676 -25.42 -8.94 25.40
N LEU A 677 -25.86 -10.10 25.89
CA LEU A 677 -26.09 -10.36 27.32
C LEU A 677 -25.08 -11.42 27.77
N LEU A 678 -23.83 -11.06 28.04
CA LEU A 678 -22.78 -12.02 28.42
C LEU A 678 -22.70 -12.12 29.94
N GLY A 679 -22.29 -13.30 30.42
CA GLY A 679 -21.98 -13.52 31.84
C GLY A 679 -20.52 -13.15 32.14
N PRO A 680 -20.15 -13.00 33.43
CA PRO A 680 -18.81 -12.55 33.85
C PRO A 680 -17.67 -13.52 33.46
N HIS A 681 -17.99 -14.77 33.13
CA HIS A 681 -17.02 -15.80 32.72
C HIS A 681 -17.11 -16.16 31.23
N THR A 682 -18.05 -15.56 30.49
CA THR A 682 -18.12 -15.75 29.04
C THR A 682 -16.95 -14.97 28.44
N ARG A 683 -16.06 -15.64 27.70
CA ARG A 683 -15.05 -14.95 26.88
C ARG A 683 -15.79 -14.06 25.89
N VAL A 684 -15.93 -12.80 26.25
CA VAL A 684 -16.35 -11.79 25.32
C VAL A 684 -15.19 -11.65 24.35
N ILE A 685 -15.45 -11.78 23.05
CA ILE A 685 -14.57 -11.20 22.04
C ILE A 685 -14.80 -9.67 22.18
N CYS A 686 -14.32 -9.13 23.29
CA CYS A 686 -14.15 -7.70 23.52
C CYS A 686 -12.79 -7.35 22.95
N PRO A 687 -12.64 -6.17 22.34
CA PRO A 687 -11.32 -5.61 22.21
C PRO A 687 -10.67 -5.50 23.60
N LYS A 688 -9.41 -5.92 23.70
CA LYS A 688 -8.65 -5.90 24.95
C LYS A 688 -8.65 -4.50 25.58
N ASP A 689 -8.62 -4.46 26.91
CA ASP A 689 -8.68 -3.27 27.77
C ASP A 689 -7.43 -2.36 27.70
N ASP A 690 -6.46 -2.64 26.82
CA ASP A 690 -5.37 -1.73 26.52
C ASP A 690 -5.82 -0.69 25.50
N GLY A 691 -6.61 0.23 26.08
CA GLY A 691 -6.77 1.62 25.73
C GLY A 691 -6.37 1.92 24.32
N ASN A 692 -7.29 1.61 23.40
CA ASN A 692 -7.57 2.35 22.18
C ASN A 692 -8.25 1.45 21.12
N THR A 693 -9.58 1.53 21.02
CA THR A 693 -10.39 0.68 20.15
C THR A 693 -11.12 1.52 19.12
N HIS A 694 -11.11 1.09 17.85
CA HIS A 694 -11.95 1.71 16.83
C HIS A 694 -13.40 1.60 17.31
N ASN A 695 -14.01 2.73 17.64
CA ASN A 695 -15.42 2.75 17.98
C ASN A 695 -16.20 2.51 16.67
N PRO A 696 -17.02 1.46 16.53
CA PRO A 696 -17.93 1.30 15.40
C PRO A 696 -19.11 2.28 15.47
N SER A 697 -18.90 3.47 16.05
CA SER A 697 -19.93 4.48 16.29
C SER A 697 -20.52 5.11 15.02
N ASP A 698 -20.02 4.75 13.84
CA ASP A 698 -20.67 5.03 12.55
C ASP A 698 -21.59 3.90 12.04
N ILE A 699 -21.65 2.77 12.74
CA ILE A 699 -22.79 1.86 12.63
C ILE A 699 -23.86 2.46 13.55
N ALA A 700 -24.79 3.22 12.98
CA ALA A 700 -25.88 3.88 13.71
C ALA A 700 -26.75 2.93 14.60
N ASN A 701 -26.46 1.63 14.63
CA ASN A 701 -27.27 0.54 15.15
C ASN A 701 -26.52 -0.52 15.99
N PHE A 702 -25.40 -0.21 16.65
CA PHE A 702 -24.79 -1.14 17.61
C PHE A 702 -24.48 -0.45 18.95
N LYS A 703 -25.04 -0.94 20.06
CA LYS A 703 -24.81 -0.40 21.41
C LYS A 703 -24.04 -1.43 22.25
N VAL A 704 -22.77 -1.10 22.52
CA VAL A 704 -21.86 -1.49 23.64
C VAL A 704 -21.92 -2.93 24.19
N LEU A 705 -20.75 -3.53 24.45
CA LEU A 705 -20.61 -4.81 25.16
C LEU A 705 -20.94 -4.66 26.66
N PRO A 706 -21.50 -5.70 27.32
CA PRO A 706 -21.78 -5.64 28.76
C PRO A 706 -20.53 -5.45 29.62
N GLN A 707 -20.67 -4.73 30.73
CA GLN A 707 -19.61 -4.47 31.70
C GLN A 707 -19.96 -5.09 33.05
N LEU A 708 -18.96 -5.67 33.72
CA LEU A 708 -19.09 -6.15 35.10
C LEU A 708 -18.96 -4.97 36.06
N ARG A 709 -19.95 -4.79 36.93
CA ARG A 709 -19.97 -3.75 37.96
C ARG A 709 -19.24 -4.22 39.21
N LYS A 710 -18.75 -3.26 39.99
CA LYS A 710 -18.17 -3.49 41.33
C LYS A 710 -19.12 -4.22 42.30
N ASP A 711 -20.43 -4.08 42.11
CA ASP A 711 -21.45 -4.77 42.92
C ASP A 711 -21.77 -6.19 42.42
N GLY A 712 -21.01 -6.70 41.43
CA GLY A 712 -21.12 -8.07 40.90
C GLY A 712 -22.17 -8.24 39.80
N TRP A 713 -22.97 -7.21 39.51
CA TRP A 713 -23.97 -7.23 38.44
C TRP A 713 -23.36 -6.89 37.07
N MET A 714 -23.95 -7.38 35.98
CA MET A 714 -23.62 -6.92 34.63
C MET A 714 -24.47 -5.70 34.25
N GLU A 715 -23.92 -4.79 33.46
CA GLU A 715 -24.68 -3.71 32.83
C GLU A 715 -24.44 -3.62 31.32
N VAL A 716 -25.47 -3.27 30.55
CA VAL A 716 -25.35 -3.01 29.11
C VAL A 716 -26.19 -1.80 28.73
N GLN A 717 -25.63 -0.90 27.91
CA GLN A 717 -26.35 0.29 27.47
C GLN A 717 -27.43 -0.10 26.44
N VAL A 718 -28.69 0.05 26.82
CA VAL A 718 -29.82 -0.30 25.96
C VAL A 718 -30.45 0.90 25.28
N SER A 719 -30.41 2.12 25.81
CA SER A 719 -30.93 3.30 25.12
C SER A 719 -30.22 4.60 25.54
N THR A 720 -30.58 5.72 24.92
CA THR A 720 -30.15 7.08 25.29
C THR A 720 -31.38 7.97 25.42
N LEU A 721 -31.41 8.81 26.44
CA LEU A 721 -32.52 9.70 26.75
C LEU A 721 -32.00 11.13 26.90
N GLN A 722 -32.64 12.10 26.24
CA GLN A 722 -32.31 13.50 26.43
C GLN A 722 -33.33 14.16 27.35
N SER A 723 -32.90 14.55 28.56
CA SER A 723 -33.79 15.17 29.53
C SER A 723 -34.17 16.59 29.13
N SER A 724 -35.47 16.85 28.90
CA SER A 724 -36.01 18.17 28.56
C SER A 724 -36.32 19.03 29.79
N THR A 725 -36.45 20.35 29.60
CA THR A 725 -36.97 21.28 30.63
C THR A 725 -38.48 21.28 30.76
N ILE A 726 -39.19 20.63 29.83
CA ILE A 726 -40.64 20.67 29.74
C ILE A 726 -41.21 19.61 30.68
N TYR A 727 -42.33 19.91 31.35
CA TYR A 727 -42.96 19.05 32.36
C TYR A 727 -43.53 17.72 31.83
N GLU A 728 -43.21 17.32 30.60
CA GLU A 728 -43.72 16.09 29.97
C GLU A 728 -42.98 14.85 30.50
N SER A 729 -43.70 13.72 30.56
CA SER A 729 -43.10 12.44 30.94
C SER A 729 -42.37 11.84 29.73
N GLU A 730 -41.11 11.47 29.89
CA GLU A 730 -40.32 10.83 28.85
C GLU A 730 -40.62 9.32 28.84
N MET A 731 -40.91 8.76 27.66
CA MET A 731 -41.21 7.33 27.47
C MET A 731 -40.25 6.69 26.47
N ILE A 732 -39.66 5.55 26.86
CA ILE A 732 -38.87 4.70 25.96
C ILE A 732 -39.51 3.30 25.95
N LEU A 733 -39.81 2.80 24.75
CA LEU A 733 -40.33 1.45 24.53
C LEU A 733 -39.34 0.63 23.70
N LEU A 734 -38.74 -0.38 24.32
CA LEU A 734 -37.79 -1.28 23.68
C LEU A 734 -38.36 -2.70 23.65
N LYS A 735 -38.39 -3.35 22.49
CA LYS A 735 -38.63 -4.79 22.37
C LYS A 735 -37.32 -5.51 22.12
N LEU A 736 -36.98 -6.44 23.00
CA LEU A 736 -35.73 -7.21 22.98
C LEU A 736 -36.03 -8.64 22.56
N VAL A 737 -35.33 -9.14 21.55
CA VAL A 737 -35.47 -10.49 20.97
C VAL A 737 -34.09 -11.14 20.90
N VAL A 738 -33.90 -12.30 21.52
CA VAL A 738 -32.60 -12.99 21.50
C VAL A 738 -32.48 -13.87 20.25
N GLY A 739 -31.29 -13.83 19.61
CA GLY A 739 -31.03 -14.22 18.21
C GLY A 739 -31.48 -15.62 17.78
N ASN A 740 -31.55 -16.58 18.70
CA ASN A 740 -32.03 -17.91 18.34
C ASN A 740 -33.52 -18.07 18.68
N HIS A 741 -34.38 -18.10 17.65
CA HIS A 741 -35.82 -18.32 17.76
C HIS A 741 -36.24 -19.61 18.49
N PHE A 742 -35.30 -20.50 18.86
CA PHE A 742 -35.60 -21.77 19.51
C PHE A 742 -35.40 -21.79 21.04
N HIS A 743 -34.74 -20.80 21.64
CA HIS A 743 -34.42 -20.84 23.09
C HIS A 743 -35.27 -19.87 23.93
N MET A 744 -35.68 -20.33 25.12
CA MET A 744 -36.36 -19.49 26.12
C MET A 744 -35.33 -18.65 26.88
N LEU A 745 -35.73 -17.47 27.37
CA LEU A 745 -34.88 -16.55 28.14
C LEU A 745 -34.71 -16.95 29.62
N ASN A 746 -34.67 -18.26 29.88
CA ASN A 746 -34.48 -18.80 31.21
C ASN A 746 -33.05 -18.50 31.67
N GLY A 747 -32.89 -18.15 32.95
CA GLY A 747 -31.62 -17.81 33.58
C GLY A 747 -31.21 -16.33 33.54
N LEU A 748 -31.94 -15.47 32.83
CA LEU A 748 -31.75 -14.03 32.91
C LEU A 748 -32.41 -13.49 34.18
N ILE A 749 -31.64 -12.81 35.02
CA ILE A 749 -32.10 -12.10 36.20
C ILE A 749 -31.95 -10.60 35.94
N VAL A 750 -33.02 -9.82 36.03
CA VAL A 750 -32.99 -8.37 35.80
C VAL A 750 -33.23 -7.64 37.11
N GLN A 751 -32.29 -6.75 37.47
CA GLN A 751 -32.40 -5.89 38.63
C GLN A 751 -33.21 -4.63 38.31
N GLY A 752 -32.95 -4.01 37.16
CA GLY A 752 -33.57 -2.75 36.77
C GLY A 752 -32.86 -2.05 35.61
N ILE A 753 -33.14 -0.76 35.45
CA ILE A 753 -32.49 0.10 34.46
C ILE A 753 -31.92 1.35 35.14
N GLU A 754 -30.63 1.62 34.93
CA GLU A 754 -29.89 2.73 35.53
C GLU A 754 -29.62 3.83 34.50
N PHE A 755 -29.83 5.08 34.88
CA PHE A 755 -29.63 6.28 34.06
C PHE A 755 -28.37 6.98 34.53
N LYS A 756 -27.35 7.03 33.66
CA LYS A 756 -26.08 7.72 33.92
C LYS A 756 -25.91 8.89 32.95
N PRO A 757 -25.54 10.10 33.42
CA PRO A 757 -25.33 11.26 32.56
C PRO A 757 -24.10 11.06 31.66
N THR A 758 -24.17 11.49 30.41
CA THR A 758 -23.09 11.38 29.41
C THR A 758 -22.58 12.76 28.99
N THR A 759 -21.29 12.86 28.64
CA THR A 759 -20.65 14.08 28.12
C THR A 759 -20.84 14.24 26.61
N ARG A 760 -21.15 13.17 25.89
CA ARG A 760 -21.39 13.21 24.44
C ARG A 760 -22.84 13.65 24.15
N ASN A 761 -22.99 14.77 23.46
CA ASN A 761 -24.18 15.07 22.67
C ASN A 761 -24.27 14.07 21.50
N THR A 762 -24.62 12.81 21.76
CA THR A 762 -25.05 11.88 20.72
C THR A 762 -26.47 12.21 20.31
N VAL A 763 -26.67 13.40 19.76
CA VAL A 763 -27.83 13.66 18.90
C VAL A 763 -27.50 12.92 17.61
N TYR A 764 -27.98 11.69 17.46
CA TYR A 764 -28.00 11.03 16.17
C TYR A 764 -28.93 11.87 15.27
N SER A 765 -28.35 12.84 14.56
CA SER A 765 -29.06 13.58 13.55
C SER A 765 -29.34 12.62 12.39
N ASP A 766 -30.60 12.44 12.04
CA ASP A 766 -31.09 11.75 10.82
C ASP A 766 -30.69 12.50 9.53
N ARG A 767 -29.42 12.87 9.39
CA ARG A 767 -28.86 13.47 8.19
C ARG A 767 -27.51 12.84 7.92
N LEU A 768 -27.45 11.99 6.89
CA LEU A 768 -26.62 12.19 5.69
C LEU A 768 -26.57 10.89 4.85
N TYR A 769 -27.00 11.04 3.60
CA TYR A 769 -26.78 10.30 2.33
C TYR A 769 -26.81 8.75 2.27
#